data_AF-A0A524LL26-F1
#
_entry.id   AF-A0A524LL26-F1
#
_cell.length_a   1.000
_cell.length_b   1.000
_cell.length_c   1.000
_cell.angle_alpha   90.00
_cell.angle_beta   90.00
_cell.angle_gamma   90.00
#
_symmetry.space_group_name_H-M   'P 1'
#
loop_
_entity.id
_entity.type
_entity.pdbx_description
1 polymer ?
#
loop_
_entity_poly.entity_id
_entity_poly.type
_entity_poly.pdbx_seq_one_letter_code
_entity_poly.pdbx_strand_id
1 'polypeptide(L)'
;MDSHGWRRELDKFAELKGILVSVNPAMEEQSNRQVRHLYDIFANLSKQENDLTNAGVMKKGKVKKEVEKSASELEDAFMRATRDFAEHFRKEHKDVITIAPKLQEIKPAETKAIAAISFPGVGAGDLKDFEKLLEFAKTFANVYLVIHADVTREVKSTLDENKATVDTYERHITIDKGEVSTTVAYDDATALSMRDLIILNDKLHEDKTYLDGRKDEVSRLLSSSLVSDIGSLQASVETASRLGLDLPMEFSQQLRILQRDAGKANTLTELVSLENQLHTSRLKLANMLRDKIINIKHEVTQKIVDGGIPTTSEVIPTPPTVSVEGESVAGLLSSYQRMVEWEGQVKIALREQVLELLDDVEKATEFPEDTGIKDVIGVRQFITNSKKTLKDAEVDEMVRIYLMASGMNDDNKKNIIDSIRSYLARFNELATSADRVLDYAQLSKRAPKVEELEGGITYLLESLSSLRIAVDSGVATFKDACQQEIDAIVHDLQTIKPAYAEIFMPIIVDLDEGSNRIMKMDDFSEIKTEMRSIKETMLAKANDSLENLRYRLGVKIRLAAAKLMGAGVQIPPDVSEAISELNSVGVAADNVFGLPAIARKMVEIYEKKISSKVIIQLDAEVDALTISLEKAQSIGVGVEKELKMLQGMKSKPPQELEDAADYFDKLMNLTTSPAVHKKIRERVDEAYVQIKNAVSLFENQGMSEFVERLKTLINQVPAKLENDSPHVNEALDVCLTLANIQEEMLTVIKNIANISAQKYDQELKEKSQYISTIERVVEKHPDEFSKIVFNTNKMKKLESTLAESKGLDEAIASFHELEEIRRKWLDQAIAMDDWHKSLRMFMTGFSASAKAEERDKFIEDAIRKIRETYSREDISSYLAWAIKESALALVDKKK
;
A
#
# COMPACT_ATOMS: atom_id res chain seq x y z
N MET A 1 64.77 -72.07 -102.48
CA MET A 1 65.40 -71.56 -101.23
C MET A 1 64.89 -72.42 -100.09
N ASP A 2 65.70 -72.73 -99.07
CA ASP A 2 65.22 -73.42 -97.87
C ASP A 2 64.55 -72.43 -96.89
N SER A 3 63.86 -72.92 -95.86
CA SER A 3 63.20 -72.07 -94.86
C SER A 3 64.18 -71.10 -94.15
N HIS A 4 65.44 -71.47 -93.95
CA HIS A 4 66.44 -70.57 -93.38
C HIS A 4 66.76 -69.38 -94.29
N GLY A 5 66.86 -69.58 -95.60
CA GLY A 5 67.04 -68.50 -96.57
C GLY A 5 65.83 -67.56 -96.62
N TRP A 6 64.61 -68.12 -96.64
CA TRP A 6 63.38 -67.30 -96.63
C TRP A 6 63.21 -66.48 -95.36
N ARG A 7 63.59 -67.03 -94.19
CA ARG A 7 63.53 -66.28 -92.93
C ARG A 7 64.36 -65.00 -92.98
N ARG A 8 65.59 -65.07 -93.50
CA ARG A 8 66.47 -63.90 -93.65
C ARG A 8 65.86 -62.83 -94.55
N GLU A 9 65.28 -63.22 -95.67
CA GLU A 9 64.68 -62.27 -96.62
C GLU A 9 63.39 -61.65 -96.08
N LEU A 10 62.59 -62.39 -95.31
CA LEU A 10 61.42 -61.84 -94.62
C LEU A 10 61.80 -60.86 -93.50
N ASP A 11 62.89 -61.13 -92.76
CA ASP A 11 63.38 -60.21 -91.74
C ASP A 11 63.92 -58.90 -92.38
N LYS A 12 64.61 -58.98 -93.52
CA LYS A 12 64.94 -57.79 -94.33
C LYS A 12 63.70 -57.09 -94.88
N PHE A 13 62.67 -57.82 -95.26
CA PHE A 13 61.42 -57.23 -95.76
C PHE A 13 60.66 -56.50 -94.65
N ALA A 14 60.70 -57.02 -93.42
CA ALA A 14 60.21 -56.33 -92.23
C ALA A 14 61.01 -55.05 -91.94
N GLU A 15 62.33 -55.04 -92.19
CA GLU A 15 63.14 -53.82 -92.16
C GLU A 15 62.67 -52.80 -93.22
N LEU A 16 62.44 -53.23 -94.46
CA LEU A 16 61.87 -52.36 -95.51
C LEU A 16 60.52 -51.76 -95.11
N LYS A 17 59.66 -52.56 -94.47
CA LYS A 17 58.39 -52.10 -93.89
C LYS A 17 58.61 -51.03 -92.82
N GLY A 18 59.58 -51.22 -91.92
CA GLY A 18 59.92 -50.23 -90.90
C GLY A 18 60.36 -48.90 -91.50
N ILE A 19 61.16 -48.94 -92.57
CA ILE A 19 61.59 -47.75 -93.30
C ILE A 19 60.40 -47.06 -93.98
N LEU A 20 59.50 -47.82 -94.62
CA LEU A 20 58.32 -47.26 -95.29
C LEU A 20 57.40 -46.54 -94.30
N VAL A 21 57.15 -47.13 -93.13
CA VAL A 21 56.33 -46.52 -92.07
C VAL A 21 56.99 -45.26 -91.50
N SER A 22 58.32 -45.23 -91.41
CA SER A 22 59.03 -44.04 -90.93
C SER A 22 58.89 -42.87 -91.91
N VAL A 23 58.89 -43.14 -93.22
CA VAL A 23 58.69 -42.12 -94.26
C VAL A 23 57.22 -41.71 -94.38
N ASN A 24 56.31 -42.67 -94.29
CA ASN A 24 54.86 -42.46 -94.34
C ASN A 24 54.14 -43.30 -93.26
N PRO A 25 53.86 -42.72 -92.09
CA PRO A 25 53.20 -43.41 -90.98
C PRO A 25 51.81 -43.98 -91.33
N ALA A 26 51.09 -43.38 -92.28
CA ALA A 26 49.75 -43.84 -92.66
C ALA A 26 49.74 -45.24 -93.31
N MET A 27 50.90 -45.73 -93.77
CA MET A 27 51.04 -47.04 -94.40
C MET A 27 51.25 -48.19 -93.40
N GLU A 28 51.29 -47.91 -92.09
CA GLU A 28 51.58 -48.91 -91.06
C GLU A 28 50.62 -50.10 -91.08
N GLU A 29 49.31 -49.87 -91.18
CA GLU A 29 48.33 -50.95 -91.10
C GLU A 29 48.37 -51.86 -92.35
N GLN A 30 48.45 -51.25 -93.55
CA GLN A 30 48.51 -51.99 -94.80
C GLN A 30 49.83 -52.80 -94.92
N SER A 31 50.96 -52.17 -94.60
CA SER A 31 52.27 -52.81 -94.65
C SER A 31 52.39 -53.95 -93.62
N ASN A 32 51.82 -53.79 -92.42
CA ASN A 32 51.75 -54.86 -91.41
C ASN A 32 50.96 -56.07 -91.89
N ARG A 33 49.82 -55.87 -92.56
CA ARG A 33 49.00 -56.97 -93.11
C ARG A 33 49.77 -57.76 -94.17
N GLN A 34 50.48 -57.08 -95.07
CA GLN A 34 51.27 -57.73 -96.12
C GLN A 34 52.45 -58.53 -95.55
N VAL A 35 53.21 -57.95 -94.60
CA VAL A 35 54.31 -58.65 -93.93
C VAL A 35 53.81 -59.86 -93.13
N ARG A 36 52.70 -59.71 -92.40
CA ARG A 36 52.09 -60.82 -91.65
C ARG A 36 51.64 -61.95 -92.57
N HIS A 37 51.02 -61.62 -93.70
CA HIS A 37 50.62 -62.62 -94.68
C HIS A 37 51.82 -63.45 -95.19
N LEU A 38 52.96 -62.80 -95.45
CA LEU A 38 54.20 -63.49 -95.81
C LEU A 38 54.71 -64.42 -94.69
N TYR A 39 54.69 -63.97 -93.44
CA TYR A 39 55.07 -64.80 -92.30
C TYR A 39 54.10 -65.98 -92.07
N ASP A 40 52.81 -65.81 -92.32
CA ASP A 40 51.81 -66.89 -92.22
C ASP A 40 52.04 -67.97 -93.30
N ILE A 41 52.34 -67.57 -94.55
CA ILE A 41 52.73 -68.50 -95.62
C ILE A 41 54.05 -69.20 -95.26
N PHE A 42 55.03 -68.47 -94.73
CA PHE A 42 56.30 -69.02 -94.28
C PHE A 42 56.16 -70.02 -93.13
N ALA A 43 55.26 -69.76 -92.17
CA ALA A 43 54.95 -70.70 -91.09
C ALA A 43 54.35 -72.00 -91.63
N ASN A 44 53.46 -71.91 -92.62
CA ASN A 44 52.93 -73.07 -93.32
C ASN A 44 54.02 -73.84 -94.08
N LEU A 45 54.91 -73.14 -94.80
CA LEU A 45 56.06 -73.76 -95.47
C LEU A 45 56.96 -74.49 -94.48
N SER A 46 57.32 -73.86 -93.35
CA SER A 46 58.18 -74.45 -92.31
C SER A 46 57.53 -75.68 -91.67
N LYS A 47 56.22 -75.64 -91.46
CA LYS A 47 55.46 -76.80 -90.96
C LYS A 47 55.50 -77.96 -91.96
N GLN A 48 55.28 -77.67 -93.25
CA GLN A 48 55.31 -78.70 -94.30
C GLN A 48 56.72 -79.25 -94.54
N GLU A 49 57.78 -78.45 -94.40
CA GLU A 49 59.17 -78.92 -94.43
C GLU A 49 59.47 -79.85 -93.25
N ASN A 50 59.02 -79.48 -92.04
CA ASN A 50 59.13 -80.36 -90.86
C ASN A 50 58.37 -81.67 -91.04
N ASP A 51 57.15 -81.61 -91.59
CA ASP A 51 56.36 -82.79 -91.93
C ASP A 51 57.07 -83.65 -93.01
N LEU A 52 57.79 -83.04 -93.96
CA LEU A 52 58.56 -83.74 -95.00
C LEU A 52 59.75 -84.49 -94.40
N THR A 53 60.46 -83.88 -93.44
CA THR A 53 61.55 -84.54 -92.71
C THR A 53 61.06 -85.72 -91.88
N ASN A 54 59.85 -85.61 -91.31
CA ASN A 54 59.27 -86.63 -90.42
C ASN A 54 58.42 -87.69 -91.14
N ALA A 55 58.13 -87.54 -92.44
CA ALA A 55 57.28 -88.46 -93.20
C ALA A 55 58.01 -89.74 -93.64
N GLY A 56 57.35 -90.89 -93.52
CA GLY A 56 57.81 -92.18 -94.06
C GLY A 56 57.84 -92.23 -95.60
N VAL A 57 58.58 -93.19 -96.17
CA VAL A 57 58.94 -93.27 -97.61
C VAL A 57 57.75 -93.09 -98.57
N MET A 58 56.57 -93.66 -98.26
CA MET A 58 55.36 -93.52 -99.10
C MET A 58 54.65 -92.15 -99.00
N LYS A 59 54.82 -91.39 -97.90
CA LYS A 59 54.19 -90.07 -97.71
C LYS A 59 55.06 -88.90 -98.20
N LYS A 60 56.38 -89.09 -98.32
CA LYS A 60 57.34 -88.04 -98.75
C LYS A 60 57.00 -87.39 -100.09
N GLY A 61 56.49 -88.13 -101.08
CA GLY A 61 56.20 -87.58 -102.41
C GLY A 61 55.05 -86.56 -102.43
N LYS A 62 54.02 -86.72 -101.58
CA LYS A 62 52.91 -85.75 -101.48
C LYS A 62 53.34 -84.50 -100.71
N VAL A 63 54.00 -84.69 -99.56
CA VAL A 63 54.47 -83.58 -98.74
C VAL A 63 55.53 -82.75 -99.49
N LYS A 64 56.39 -83.39 -100.31
CA LYS A 64 57.37 -82.66 -101.14
C LYS A 64 56.70 -81.72 -102.16
N LYS A 65 55.60 -82.16 -102.79
CA LYS A 65 54.83 -81.28 -103.69
C LYS A 65 54.13 -80.14 -102.94
N GLU A 66 53.67 -80.39 -101.71
CA GLU A 66 53.10 -79.33 -100.86
C GLU A 66 54.16 -78.30 -100.44
N VAL A 67 55.38 -78.75 -100.07
CA VAL A 67 56.52 -77.87 -99.80
C VAL A 67 56.90 -77.04 -101.03
N GLU A 68 57.02 -77.67 -102.21
CA GLU A 68 57.30 -76.95 -103.47
C GLU A 68 56.20 -75.93 -103.80
N LYS A 69 54.93 -76.26 -103.53
CA LYS A 69 53.79 -75.36 -103.73
C LYS A 69 53.84 -74.17 -102.76
N SER A 70 54.02 -74.40 -101.46
CA SER A 70 54.10 -73.32 -100.47
C SER A 70 55.34 -72.44 -100.66
N ALA A 71 56.45 -72.99 -101.16
CA ALA A 71 57.64 -72.22 -101.51
C ALA A 71 57.37 -71.30 -102.71
N SER A 72 56.67 -71.79 -103.75
CA SER A 72 56.24 -70.97 -104.88
C SER A 72 55.22 -69.91 -104.48
N GLU A 73 54.27 -70.22 -103.59
CA GLU A 73 53.29 -69.26 -103.07
C GLU A 73 53.97 -68.15 -102.26
N LEU A 74 54.97 -68.49 -101.43
CA LEU A 74 55.76 -67.51 -100.69
C LEU A 74 56.56 -66.61 -101.62
N GLU A 75 57.16 -67.16 -102.67
CA GLU A 75 57.92 -66.42 -103.67
C GLU A 75 57.02 -65.44 -104.43
N ASP A 76 55.86 -65.88 -104.90
CA ASP A 76 54.88 -65.03 -105.60
C ASP A 76 54.35 -63.92 -104.71
N ALA A 77 54.03 -64.23 -103.44
CA ALA A 77 53.55 -63.25 -102.47
C ALA A 77 54.64 -62.22 -102.14
N PHE A 78 55.89 -62.66 -101.98
CA PHE A 78 57.04 -61.79 -101.76
C PHE A 78 57.26 -60.85 -102.95
N MET A 79 57.24 -61.38 -104.17
CA MET A 79 57.38 -60.58 -105.39
C MET A 79 56.26 -59.54 -105.56
N ARG A 80 55.03 -59.84 -105.11
CA ARG A 80 53.93 -58.86 -105.09
C ARG A 80 54.17 -57.78 -104.05
N ALA A 81 54.49 -58.15 -102.82
CA ALA A 81 54.73 -57.21 -101.73
C ALA A 81 55.90 -56.25 -102.03
N THR A 82 56.98 -56.74 -102.65
CA THR A 82 58.11 -55.92 -103.11
C THR A 82 57.67 -54.88 -104.13
N ARG A 83 56.78 -55.23 -105.07
CA ARG A 83 56.25 -54.30 -106.08
C ARG A 83 55.36 -53.24 -105.45
N ASP A 84 54.46 -53.63 -104.54
CA ASP A 84 53.58 -52.71 -103.84
C ASP A 84 54.39 -51.67 -103.02
N PHE A 85 55.39 -52.14 -102.26
CA PHE A 85 56.27 -51.24 -101.51
C PHE A 85 57.09 -50.33 -102.42
N ALA A 86 57.54 -50.82 -103.57
CA ALA A 86 58.22 -50.00 -104.57
C ALA A 86 57.32 -48.88 -105.10
N GLU A 87 56.04 -49.14 -105.36
CA GLU A 87 55.10 -48.10 -105.80
C GLU A 87 54.89 -47.02 -104.73
N HIS A 88 54.79 -47.42 -103.45
CA HIS A 88 54.66 -46.48 -102.35
C HIS A 88 55.89 -45.58 -102.21
N PHE A 89 57.10 -46.17 -102.19
CA PHE A 89 58.34 -45.38 -102.15
C PHE A 89 58.51 -44.50 -103.39
N ARG A 90 58.09 -44.96 -104.58
CA ARG A 90 58.14 -44.17 -105.81
C ARG A 90 57.24 -42.94 -105.72
N LYS A 91 56.05 -43.10 -105.12
CA LYS A 91 55.12 -41.99 -104.91
C LYS A 91 55.71 -40.94 -103.97
N GLU A 92 56.19 -41.36 -102.80
CA GLU A 92 56.82 -40.44 -101.83
C GLU A 92 58.04 -39.73 -102.42
N HIS A 93 58.91 -40.47 -103.12
CA HIS A 93 60.06 -39.89 -103.80
C HIS A 93 59.66 -38.84 -104.85
N LYS A 94 58.62 -39.11 -105.64
CA LYS A 94 58.10 -38.17 -106.63
C LYS A 94 57.50 -36.92 -105.98
N ASP A 95 56.76 -37.09 -104.88
CA ASP A 95 56.15 -35.99 -104.15
C ASP A 95 57.23 -35.07 -103.57
N VAL A 96 58.29 -35.64 -102.97
CA VAL A 96 59.47 -34.91 -102.47
C VAL A 96 60.21 -34.17 -103.59
N ILE A 97 60.43 -34.80 -104.75
CA ILE A 97 61.07 -34.15 -105.90
C ILE A 97 60.22 -32.97 -106.40
N THR A 98 58.90 -33.10 -106.39
CA THR A 98 57.98 -32.05 -106.88
C THR A 98 58.06 -30.80 -105.99
N ILE A 99 58.27 -30.97 -104.68
CA ILE A 99 58.42 -29.86 -103.72
C ILE A 99 59.87 -29.42 -103.50
N ALA A 100 60.84 -30.05 -104.18
CA ALA A 100 62.26 -29.73 -104.06
C ALA A 100 62.62 -28.24 -104.25
N PRO A 101 62.00 -27.47 -105.16
CA PRO A 101 62.30 -26.04 -105.29
C PRO A 101 62.04 -25.25 -103.99
N LYS A 102 60.96 -25.57 -103.28
CA LYS A 102 60.60 -24.94 -101.99
C LYS A 102 61.46 -25.46 -100.85
N LEU A 103 61.76 -26.77 -100.82
CA LEU A 103 62.69 -27.34 -99.85
C LEU A 103 64.10 -26.76 -99.98
N GLN A 104 64.51 -26.37 -101.20
CA GLN A 104 65.80 -25.75 -101.46
C GLN A 104 65.94 -24.35 -100.82
N GLU A 105 64.83 -23.63 -100.63
CA GLU A 105 64.82 -22.33 -99.94
C GLU A 105 65.09 -22.50 -98.44
N ILE A 106 64.66 -23.63 -97.86
CA ILE A 106 64.82 -23.94 -96.42
C ILE A 106 66.17 -24.65 -96.18
N LYS A 107 66.51 -25.67 -96.99
CA LYS A 107 67.72 -26.50 -96.86
C LYS A 107 68.30 -26.92 -98.21
N PRO A 108 69.27 -26.16 -98.77
CA PRO A 108 69.76 -26.40 -100.12
C PRO A 108 70.72 -27.60 -100.27
N ALA A 109 71.41 -28.03 -99.22
CA ALA A 109 72.39 -29.12 -99.30
C ALA A 109 71.72 -30.50 -99.28
N GLU A 110 70.78 -30.70 -98.36
CA GLU A 110 70.01 -31.93 -98.16
C GLU A 110 69.00 -32.15 -99.28
N THR A 111 68.38 -31.06 -99.78
CA THR A 111 67.47 -31.12 -100.93
C THR A 111 68.19 -31.52 -102.22
N LYS A 112 69.44 -31.08 -102.42
CA LYS A 112 70.27 -31.56 -103.55
C LYS A 112 70.63 -33.03 -103.40
N ALA A 113 70.91 -33.48 -102.17
CA ALA A 113 71.22 -34.87 -101.88
C ALA A 113 70.01 -35.79 -102.15
N ILE A 114 68.79 -35.41 -101.73
CA ILE A 114 67.58 -36.22 -101.96
C ILE A 114 67.16 -36.23 -103.44
N ALA A 115 67.31 -35.10 -104.15
CA ALA A 115 67.00 -35.02 -105.58
C ALA A 115 67.98 -35.79 -106.48
N ALA A 116 69.20 -36.05 -106.00
CA ALA A 116 70.20 -36.85 -106.70
C ALA A 116 69.97 -38.37 -106.57
N ILE A 117 69.07 -38.81 -105.68
CA ILE A 117 68.73 -40.21 -105.51
C ILE A 117 67.84 -40.66 -106.68
N SER A 118 68.26 -41.68 -107.42
CA SER A 118 67.46 -42.24 -108.51
C SER A 118 66.66 -43.44 -108.03
N PHE A 119 65.35 -43.47 -108.31
CA PHE A 119 64.50 -44.61 -107.98
C PHE A 119 64.90 -45.86 -108.79
N PRO A 120 65.12 -47.04 -108.16
CA PRO A 120 65.56 -48.24 -108.87
C PRO A 120 64.46 -48.81 -109.78
N GLY A 121 64.86 -49.42 -110.89
CA GLY A 121 63.94 -50.18 -111.74
C GLY A 121 63.58 -51.51 -111.08
N VAL A 122 62.36 -51.61 -110.54
CA VAL A 122 61.77 -52.84 -110.00
C VAL A 122 60.92 -53.48 -111.11
N GLY A 123 61.33 -54.66 -111.59
CA GLY A 123 60.69 -55.36 -112.69
C GLY A 123 59.69 -56.42 -112.20
N ALA A 124 60.17 -57.65 -112.00
CA ALA A 124 59.34 -58.77 -111.56
C ALA A 124 59.10 -58.80 -110.04
N GLY A 125 59.92 -58.06 -109.27
CA GLY A 125 59.89 -58.05 -107.81
C GLY A 125 60.72 -59.17 -107.18
N ASP A 126 61.66 -59.72 -107.94
CA ASP A 126 62.55 -60.80 -107.49
C ASP A 126 63.51 -60.33 -106.37
N LEU A 127 64.31 -61.26 -105.83
CA LEU A 127 65.24 -60.94 -104.73
C LEU A 127 66.25 -59.83 -105.09
N LYS A 128 66.64 -59.70 -106.36
CA LYS A 128 67.56 -58.64 -106.81
C LYS A 128 66.86 -57.29 -106.86
N ASP A 129 65.61 -57.26 -107.29
CA ASP A 129 64.78 -56.07 -107.27
C ASP A 129 64.52 -55.60 -105.82
N PHE A 130 64.30 -56.54 -104.90
CA PHE A 130 64.12 -56.26 -103.47
C PHE A 130 65.37 -55.65 -102.83
N GLU A 131 66.57 -56.20 -103.07
CA GLU A 131 67.82 -55.67 -102.53
C GLU A 131 68.08 -54.22 -102.97
N LYS A 132 67.85 -53.93 -104.26
CA LYS A 132 67.95 -52.56 -104.80
C LYS A 132 66.94 -51.60 -104.17
N LEU A 133 65.71 -52.07 -103.94
CA LEU A 133 64.67 -51.27 -103.31
C LEU A 133 65.03 -50.97 -101.85
N LEU A 134 65.58 -51.94 -101.11
CA LEU A 134 66.02 -51.76 -99.73
C LEU A 134 67.17 -50.76 -99.61
N GLU A 135 68.15 -50.82 -100.50
CA GLU A 135 69.26 -49.86 -100.53
C GLU A 135 68.79 -48.43 -100.85
N PHE A 136 67.89 -48.29 -101.83
CA PHE A 136 67.23 -47.02 -102.13
C PHE A 136 66.46 -46.51 -100.92
N ALA A 137 65.62 -47.34 -100.30
CA ALA A 137 64.76 -46.93 -99.18
C ALA A 137 65.58 -46.45 -97.98
N LYS A 138 66.70 -47.13 -97.64
CA LYS A 138 67.62 -46.69 -96.59
C LYS A 138 68.22 -45.32 -96.88
N THR A 139 68.70 -45.13 -98.11
CA THR A 139 69.35 -43.87 -98.52
C THR A 139 68.35 -42.72 -98.55
N PHE A 140 67.16 -42.96 -99.12
CA PHE A 140 66.09 -41.98 -99.21
C PHE A 140 65.53 -41.59 -97.84
N ALA A 141 65.22 -42.57 -96.97
CA ALA A 141 64.63 -42.30 -95.66
C ALA A 141 65.57 -41.52 -94.73
N ASN A 142 66.88 -41.81 -94.77
CA ASN A 142 67.87 -41.09 -93.96
C ASN A 142 67.88 -39.60 -94.27
N VAL A 143 67.83 -39.22 -95.55
CA VAL A 143 67.81 -37.80 -95.94
C VAL A 143 66.41 -37.20 -95.71
N TYR A 144 65.35 -37.94 -96.00
CA TYR A 144 63.97 -37.50 -95.84
C TYR A 144 63.62 -37.13 -94.39
N LEU A 145 63.98 -38.00 -93.43
CA LEU A 145 63.65 -37.79 -92.01
C LEU A 145 64.35 -36.57 -91.42
N VAL A 146 65.59 -36.28 -91.84
CA VAL A 146 66.33 -35.09 -91.41
C VAL A 146 65.63 -33.82 -91.91
N ILE A 147 65.24 -33.79 -93.19
CA ILE A 147 64.51 -32.65 -93.76
C ILE A 147 63.15 -32.47 -93.06
N HIS A 148 62.42 -33.56 -92.82
CA HIS A 148 61.09 -33.51 -92.18
C HIS A 148 61.14 -32.94 -90.77
N ALA A 149 62.08 -33.40 -89.93
CA ALA A 149 62.22 -32.95 -88.55
C ALA A 149 62.55 -31.45 -88.45
N ASP A 150 63.43 -30.95 -89.33
CA ASP A 150 63.83 -29.54 -89.33
C ASP A 150 62.68 -28.64 -89.80
N VAL A 151 61.99 -28.98 -90.90
CA VAL A 151 60.83 -28.22 -91.40
C VAL A 151 59.72 -28.18 -90.36
N THR A 152 59.45 -29.31 -89.68
CA THR A 152 58.46 -29.38 -88.60
C THR A 152 58.75 -28.40 -87.47
N ARG A 153 60.02 -28.29 -87.04
CA ARG A 153 60.43 -27.38 -85.96
C ARG A 153 60.18 -25.91 -86.33
N GLU A 154 60.51 -25.53 -87.56
CA GLU A 154 60.36 -24.16 -88.05
C GLU A 154 58.89 -23.74 -88.16
N VAL A 155 58.05 -24.61 -88.71
CA VAL A 155 56.59 -24.40 -88.80
C VAL A 155 55.97 -24.25 -87.42
N LYS A 156 56.37 -25.10 -86.46
CA LYS A 156 55.88 -25.04 -85.08
C LYS A 156 56.27 -23.74 -84.38
N SER A 157 57.52 -23.31 -84.52
CA SER A 157 57.98 -22.03 -83.95
C SER A 157 57.13 -20.86 -84.45
N THR A 158 56.83 -20.84 -85.75
CA THR A 158 56.02 -19.79 -86.37
C THR A 158 54.57 -19.81 -85.87
N LEU A 159 53.98 -21.02 -85.72
CA LEU A 159 52.63 -21.19 -85.17
C LEU A 159 52.52 -20.67 -83.73
N ASP A 160 53.47 -21.04 -82.87
CA ASP A 160 53.48 -20.67 -81.45
C ASP A 160 53.67 -19.15 -81.27
N GLU A 161 54.56 -18.54 -82.07
CA GLU A 161 54.76 -17.08 -82.10
C GLU A 161 53.49 -16.32 -82.51
N ASN A 162 52.81 -16.77 -83.56
CA ASN A 162 51.57 -16.15 -84.02
C ASN A 162 50.46 -16.25 -82.96
N LYS A 163 50.30 -17.40 -82.31
CA LYS A 163 49.31 -17.59 -81.22
C LYS A 163 49.54 -16.62 -80.06
N ALA A 164 50.78 -16.51 -79.58
CA ALA A 164 51.11 -15.57 -78.51
C ALA A 164 50.85 -14.10 -78.89
N THR A 165 51.07 -13.77 -80.17
CA THR A 165 50.81 -12.42 -80.70
C THR A 165 49.32 -12.12 -80.77
N VAL A 166 48.49 -13.07 -81.23
CA VAL A 166 47.02 -12.94 -81.25
C VAL A 166 46.47 -12.71 -79.84
N ASP A 167 46.87 -13.53 -78.86
CA ASP A 167 46.41 -13.40 -77.47
C ASP A 167 46.78 -12.05 -76.84
N THR A 168 47.92 -11.48 -77.22
CA THR A 168 48.37 -10.17 -76.77
C THR A 168 47.56 -9.06 -77.44
N TYR A 169 47.30 -9.19 -78.74
CA TYR A 169 46.61 -8.16 -79.51
C TYR A 169 45.11 -8.10 -79.21
N GLU A 170 44.46 -9.26 -79.01
CA GLU A 170 43.02 -9.35 -78.68
C GLU A 170 42.65 -8.61 -77.38
N ARG A 171 43.62 -8.35 -76.49
CA ARG A 171 43.41 -7.54 -75.27
C ARG A 171 43.19 -6.06 -75.55
N HIS A 172 43.59 -5.58 -76.73
CA HIS A 172 43.64 -4.15 -77.06
C HIS A 172 42.93 -3.80 -78.36
N ILE A 173 42.87 -4.72 -79.33
CA ILE A 173 42.16 -4.56 -80.61
C ILE A 173 41.36 -5.81 -80.94
N THR A 174 40.32 -5.66 -81.76
CA THR A 174 39.62 -6.82 -82.33
C THR A 174 40.41 -7.38 -83.52
N ILE A 175 40.80 -8.64 -83.44
CA ILE A 175 41.45 -9.37 -84.54
C ILE A 175 40.39 -10.10 -85.36
N ASP A 176 40.40 -9.92 -86.68
CA ASP A 176 39.56 -10.70 -87.59
C ASP A 176 40.07 -12.14 -87.65
N LYS A 177 39.28 -13.08 -87.12
CA LYS A 177 39.64 -14.50 -87.08
C LYS A 177 39.65 -15.15 -88.47
N GLY A 178 39.07 -14.50 -89.49
CA GLY A 178 39.19 -14.94 -90.88
C GLY A 178 40.61 -14.78 -91.44
N GLU A 179 41.27 -13.68 -91.09
CA GLU A 179 42.61 -13.30 -91.57
C GLU A 179 43.76 -14.02 -90.84
N VAL A 180 43.49 -14.63 -89.68
CA VAL A 180 44.42 -15.51 -88.94
C VAL A 180 43.87 -16.93 -88.75
N SER A 181 43.02 -17.35 -89.67
CA SER A 181 42.28 -18.62 -89.58
C SER A 181 43.19 -19.83 -89.48
N THR A 182 44.40 -19.77 -90.04
CA THR A 182 45.37 -20.87 -90.00
C THR A 182 45.98 -21.03 -88.61
N THR A 183 46.37 -19.94 -87.97
CA THR A 183 46.93 -19.92 -86.60
C THR A 183 45.90 -20.41 -85.56
N VAL A 184 44.62 -20.09 -85.77
CA VAL A 184 43.53 -20.50 -84.88
C VAL A 184 43.12 -21.97 -85.09
N ALA A 185 43.20 -22.48 -86.32
CA ALA A 185 42.69 -23.82 -86.66
C ALA A 185 43.67 -24.96 -86.34
N TYR A 186 44.97 -24.71 -86.24
CA TYR A 186 45.98 -25.75 -86.03
C TYR A 186 46.51 -25.73 -84.59
N ASP A 187 46.46 -26.88 -83.92
CA ASP A 187 47.01 -27.07 -82.57
C ASP A 187 48.48 -27.51 -82.57
N ASP A 188 48.88 -28.38 -83.50
CA ASP A 188 50.27 -28.86 -83.62
C ASP A 188 50.63 -29.22 -85.07
N ALA A 189 51.92 -29.14 -85.41
CA ALA A 189 52.43 -29.37 -86.76
C ALA A 189 53.13 -30.74 -86.93
N THR A 190 53.36 -31.48 -85.84
CA THR A 190 54.32 -32.61 -85.81
C THR A 190 53.92 -33.85 -86.61
N ALA A 191 52.62 -34.08 -86.85
CA ALA A 191 52.11 -35.28 -87.50
C ALA A 191 51.86 -35.13 -89.01
N LEU A 192 52.22 -33.98 -89.60
CA LEU A 192 51.91 -33.65 -91.00
C LEU A 192 52.98 -34.17 -91.97
N SER A 193 52.56 -34.48 -93.20
CA SER A 193 53.48 -34.86 -94.27
C SER A 193 54.37 -33.67 -94.66
N MET A 194 55.54 -33.94 -95.26
CA MET A 194 56.45 -32.87 -95.69
C MET A 194 55.78 -31.86 -96.64
N ARG A 195 54.86 -32.33 -97.49
CA ARG A 195 54.08 -31.47 -98.38
C ARG A 195 53.11 -30.58 -97.63
N ASP A 196 52.40 -31.12 -96.65
CA ASP A 196 51.40 -30.39 -95.87
C ASP A 196 52.06 -29.38 -94.92
N LEU A 197 53.23 -29.71 -94.38
CA LEU A 197 54.06 -28.81 -93.58
C LEU A 197 54.46 -27.56 -94.37
N ILE A 198 54.87 -27.70 -95.63
CA ILE A 198 55.25 -26.57 -96.47
C ILE A 198 54.03 -25.68 -96.77
N ILE A 199 52.87 -26.28 -97.06
CA ILE A 199 51.62 -25.52 -97.28
C ILE A 199 51.20 -24.77 -96.01
N LEU A 200 51.33 -25.42 -94.85
CA LEU A 200 51.04 -24.80 -93.56
C LEU A 200 52.00 -23.65 -93.27
N ASN A 201 53.29 -23.82 -93.56
CA ASN A 201 54.30 -22.78 -93.35
C ASN A 201 53.98 -21.50 -94.15
N ASP A 202 53.65 -21.66 -95.44
CA ASP A 202 53.31 -20.54 -96.33
C ASP A 202 52.14 -19.74 -95.76
N LYS A 203 51.08 -20.44 -95.32
CA LYS A 203 49.89 -19.81 -94.71
C LYS A 203 50.18 -19.16 -93.35
N LEU A 204 51.02 -19.77 -92.50
CA LEU A 204 51.39 -19.17 -91.22
C LEU A 204 52.24 -17.90 -91.41
N HIS A 205 53.03 -17.81 -92.48
CA HIS A 205 53.74 -16.59 -92.84
C HIS A 205 52.79 -15.50 -93.36
N GLU A 206 51.70 -15.85 -94.04
CA GLU A 206 50.61 -14.92 -94.39
C GLU A 206 49.93 -14.36 -93.13
N ASP A 207 49.51 -15.24 -92.20
CA ASP A 207 48.95 -14.84 -90.90
C ASP A 207 49.92 -13.91 -90.12
N LYS A 208 51.21 -14.25 -90.10
CA LYS A 208 52.26 -13.45 -89.44
C LYS A 208 52.38 -12.06 -90.04
N THR A 209 52.32 -11.95 -91.36
CA THR A 209 52.37 -10.66 -92.07
C THR A 209 51.19 -9.77 -91.72
N TYR A 210 49.99 -10.35 -91.57
CA TYR A 210 48.80 -9.63 -91.11
C TYR A 210 48.97 -9.11 -89.68
N LEU A 211 49.46 -9.96 -88.75
CA LEU A 211 49.72 -9.58 -87.36
C LEU A 211 50.80 -8.50 -87.26
N ASP A 212 51.89 -8.61 -88.02
CA ASP A 212 52.94 -7.59 -88.06
C ASP A 212 52.39 -6.24 -88.56
N GLY A 213 51.47 -6.25 -89.53
CA GLY A 213 50.79 -5.04 -90.02
C GLY A 213 49.92 -4.31 -88.97
N ARG A 214 49.49 -5.00 -87.91
CA ARG A 214 48.67 -4.44 -86.81
C ARG A 214 49.49 -3.98 -85.60
N LYS A 215 50.78 -4.27 -85.57
CA LYS A 215 51.68 -3.99 -84.44
C LYS A 215 51.70 -2.53 -84.00
N ASP A 216 51.73 -1.60 -84.95
CA ASP A 216 51.79 -0.17 -84.67
C ASP A 216 50.48 0.35 -84.08
N GLU A 217 49.34 -0.20 -84.51
CA GLU A 217 48.02 0.15 -84.00
C GLU A 217 47.87 -0.29 -82.53
N VAL A 218 48.26 -1.53 -82.22
CA VAL A 218 48.27 -2.07 -80.85
C VAL A 218 49.22 -1.29 -79.96
N SER A 219 50.43 -0.99 -80.44
CA SER A 219 51.43 -0.23 -79.69
C SER A 219 50.92 1.17 -79.32
N ARG A 220 50.24 1.85 -80.25
CA ARG A 220 49.65 3.17 -80.00
C ARG A 220 48.52 3.11 -78.96
N LEU A 221 47.61 2.14 -79.10
CA LEU A 221 46.48 1.99 -78.17
C LEU A 221 46.94 1.58 -76.77
N LEU A 222 47.86 0.62 -76.69
CA LEU A 222 48.45 0.18 -75.42
C LEU A 222 49.20 1.32 -74.73
N SER A 223 50.01 2.11 -75.45
CA SER A 223 50.69 3.29 -74.88
C SER A 223 49.68 4.29 -74.32
N SER A 224 48.61 4.61 -75.07
CA SER A 224 47.57 5.54 -74.60
C SER A 224 46.80 5.00 -73.38
N SER A 225 46.50 3.70 -73.37
CA SER A 225 45.83 3.02 -72.27
C SER A 225 46.69 3.02 -71.01
N LEU A 226 47.97 2.68 -71.13
CA LEU A 226 48.93 2.67 -70.02
C LEU A 226 49.07 4.04 -69.36
N VAL A 227 49.23 5.11 -70.16
CA VAL A 227 49.35 6.47 -69.62
C VAL A 227 48.08 6.88 -68.87
N SER A 228 46.91 6.57 -69.41
CA SER A 228 45.62 6.83 -68.77
C SER A 228 45.47 6.03 -67.45
N ASP A 229 45.80 4.75 -67.50
CA ASP A 229 45.69 3.83 -66.36
C ASP A 229 46.66 4.16 -65.23
N ILE A 230 47.88 4.59 -65.55
CA ILE A 230 48.86 5.10 -64.58
C ILE A 230 48.33 6.39 -63.94
N GLY A 231 47.75 7.31 -64.73
CA GLY A 231 47.14 8.54 -64.22
C GLY A 231 45.98 8.28 -63.25
N SER A 232 45.09 7.34 -63.59
CA SER A 232 43.99 6.91 -62.72
C SER A 232 44.49 6.28 -61.40
N LEU A 233 45.53 5.44 -61.48
CA LEU A 233 46.13 4.86 -60.29
C LEU A 233 46.84 5.92 -59.43
N GLN A 234 47.49 6.91 -60.04
CA GLN A 234 48.12 8.01 -59.30
C GLN A 234 47.09 8.86 -58.56
N ALA A 235 45.96 9.19 -59.20
CA ALA A 235 44.85 9.89 -58.54
C ALA A 235 44.27 9.08 -57.37
N SER A 236 44.20 7.75 -57.52
CA SER A 236 43.79 6.83 -56.45
C SER A 236 44.79 6.83 -55.28
N VAL A 237 46.10 6.86 -55.56
CA VAL A 237 47.17 6.97 -54.56
C VAL A 237 47.11 8.30 -53.80
N GLU A 238 46.89 9.41 -54.49
CA GLU A 238 46.76 10.74 -53.86
C GLU A 238 45.52 10.80 -52.96
N THR A 239 44.41 10.21 -53.41
CA THR A 239 43.17 10.09 -52.61
C THR A 239 43.39 9.22 -51.38
N ALA A 240 44.03 8.05 -51.54
CA ALA A 240 44.38 7.16 -50.43
C ALA A 240 45.24 7.87 -49.37
N SER A 241 46.27 8.60 -49.80
CA SER A 241 47.15 9.35 -48.91
C SER A 241 46.41 10.48 -48.19
N ARG A 242 45.50 11.21 -48.88
CA ARG A 242 44.65 12.24 -48.26
C ARG A 242 43.70 11.67 -47.21
N LEU A 243 43.23 10.45 -47.39
CA LEU A 243 42.41 9.72 -46.42
C LEU A 243 43.21 9.12 -45.26
N GLY A 244 44.54 9.28 -45.25
CA GLY A 244 45.42 8.85 -44.15
C GLY A 244 46.07 7.47 -44.33
N LEU A 245 46.08 6.90 -45.55
CA LEU A 245 46.83 5.68 -45.83
C LEU A 245 48.32 5.99 -45.98
N ASP A 246 49.15 5.47 -45.08
CA ASP A 246 50.61 5.58 -45.16
C ASP A 246 51.16 4.73 -46.31
N LEU A 247 51.36 5.38 -47.46
CA LEU A 247 51.98 4.77 -48.62
C LEU A 247 53.49 5.02 -48.58
N PRO A 248 54.33 4.02 -48.90
CA PRO A 248 55.78 4.22 -49.02
C PRO A 248 56.07 5.37 -50.00
N MET A 249 56.96 6.29 -49.61
CA MET A 249 57.32 7.47 -50.40
C MET A 249 57.81 7.10 -51.83
N GLU A 250 58.34 5.89 -51.98
CA GLU A 250 58.79 5.32 -53.25
C GLU A 250 57.64 4.92 -54.19
N PHE A 251 56.42 4.69 -53.70
CA PHE A 251 55.31 4.16 -54.51
C PHE A 251 54.81 5.19 -55.55
N SER A 252 54.60 6.44 -55.13
CA SER A 252 54.25 7.54 -56.05
C SER A 252 55.39 7.84 -57.02
N GLN A 253 56.65 7.67 -56.60
CA GLN A 253 57.82 7.83 -57.48
C GLN A 253 57.88 6.72 -58.54
N GLN A 254 57.60 5.46 -58.15
CA GLN A 254 57.51 4.32 -59.06
C GLN A 254 56.44 4.54 -60.14
N LEU A 255 55.25 5.05 -59.79
CA LEU A 255 54.20 5.37 -60.78
C LEU A 255 54.60 6.48 -61.74
N ARG A 256 55.30 7.52 -61.26
CA ARG A 256 55.83 8.58 -62.14
C ARG A 256 56.90 8.07 -63.11
N ILE A 257 57.76 7.16 -62.65
CA ILE A 257 58.77 6.51 -63.50
C ILE A 257 58.06 5.66 -64.55
N LEU A 258 57.07 4.85 -64.16
CA LEU A 258 56.24 4.08 -65.09
C LEU A 258 55.56 4.96 -66.14
N GLN A 259 55.00 6.11 -65.74
CA GLN A 259 54.35 7.04 -66.67
C GLN A 259 55.34 7.61 -67.69
N ARG A 260 56.52 8.03 -67.21
CA ARG A 260 57.59 8.56 -68.07
C ARG A 260 58.07 7.52 -69.06
N ASP A 261 58.26 6.29 -68.60
CA ASP A 261 58.80 5.21 -69.42
C ASP A 261 57.74 4.71 -70.42
N ALA A 262 56.45 4.68 -70.05
CA ALA A 262 55.34 4.38 -70.96
C ALA A 262 55.18 5.42 -72.08
N GLY A 263 55.45 6.70 -71.79
CA GLY A 263 55.44 7.77 -72.79
C GLY A 263 56.66 7.78 -73.74
N LYS A 264 57.70 6.98 -73.46
CA LYS A 264 58.93 6.87 -74.27
C LYS A 264 59.09 5.51 -74.97
N ALA A 265 58.34 4.51 -74.54
CA ALA A 265 58.39 3.17 -75.10
C ALA A 265 57.90 3.19 -76.56
N ASN A 266 58.75 2.74 -77.46
CA ASN A 266 58.49 2.71 -78.90
C ASN A 266 58.29 1.28 -79.42
N THR A 267 58.47 0.27 -78.56
CA THR A 267 58.31 -1.13 -78.91
C THR A 267 57.19 -1.77 -78.10
N LEU A 268 56.44 -2.67 -78.72
CA LEU A 268 55.35 -3.39 -78.06
C LEU A 268 55.83 -4.18 -76.84
N THR A 269 57.02 -4.77 -76.91
CA THR A 269 57.60 -5.56 -75.82
C THR A 269 57.86 -4.71 -74.57
N GLU A 270 58.36 -3.49 -74.74
CA GLU A 270 58.53 -2.54 -73.64
C GLU A 270 57.18 -2.14 -73.03
N LEU A 271 56.17 -1.87 -73.87
CA LEU A 271 54.83 -1.52 -73.42
C LEU A 271 54.16 -2.63 -72.60
N VAL A 272 54.25 -3.89 -73.05
CA VAL A 272 53.71 -5.05 -72.31
C VAL A 272 54.46 -5.27 -70.98
N SER A 273 55.77 -5.01 -70.94
CA SER A 273 56.53 -5.06 -69.67
C SER A 273 56.03 -4.01 -68.67
N LEU A 274 55.78 -2.79 -69.14
CA LEU A 274 55.26 -1.68 -68.32
C LEU A 274 53.83 -1.96 -67.84
N GLU A 275 53.00 -2.60 -68.66
CA GLU A 275 51.65 -3.06 -68.27
C GLU A 275 51.69 -4.03 -67.09
N ASN A 276 52.61 -5.02 -67.12
CA ASN A 276 52.77 -5.97 -66.02
C ASN A 276 53.26 -5.29 -64.73
N GLN A 277 54.16 -4.32 -64.83
CA GLN A 277 54.64 -3.54 -63.67
C GLN A 277 53.52 -2.66 -63.08
N LEU A 278 52.69 -2.06 -63.93
CA LEU A 278 51.51 -1.32 -63.51
C LEU A 278 50.49 -2.23 -62.82
N HIS A 279 50.21 -3.41 -63.36
CA HIS A 279 49.31 -4.38 -62.75
C HIS A 279 49.80 -4.82 -61.35
N THR A 280 51.11 -5.06 -61.21
CA THR A 280 51.74 -5.36 -59.92
C THR A 280 51.54 -4.21 -58.92
N SER A 281 51.66 -2.97 -59.38
CA SER A 281 51.42 -1.78 -58.55
C SER A 281 49.96 -1.66 -58.13
N ARG A 282 48.99 -1.89 -59.04
CA ARG A 282 47.56 -1.94 -58.71
C ARG A 282 47.26 -2.96 -57.61
N LEU A 283 47.86 -4.14 -57.69
CA LEU A 283 47.62 -5.22 -56.72
C LEU A 283 48.20 -4.90 -55.34
N LYS A 284 49.37 -4.25 -55.28
CA LYS A 284 49.96 -3.76 -54.02
C LYS A 284 49.05 -2.74 -53.33
N LEU A 285 48.57 -1.72 -54.05
CA LEU A 285 47.67 -0.71 -53.47
C LEU A 285 46.35 -1.32 -53.01
N ALA A 286 45.77 -2.23 -53.81
CA ALA A 286 44.56 -2.94 -53.43
C ALA A 286 44.74 -3.71 -52.11
N ASN A 287 45.84 -4.46 -51.96
CA ASN A 287 46.10 -5.21 -50.73
C ASN A 287 46.28 -4.30 -49.51
N MET A 288 47.03 -3.20 -49.65
CA MET A 288 47.18 -2.22 -48.56
C MET A 288 45.84 -1.63 -48.10
N LEU A 289 44.94 -1.32 -49.05
CA LEU A 289 43.60 -0.84 -48.74
C LEU A 289 42.76 -1.92 -48.04
N ARG A 290 42.81 -3.18 -48.50
CA ARG A 290 42.10 -4.29 -47.87
C ARG A 290 42.53 -4.49 -46.41
N ASP A 291 43.84 -4.54 -46.19
CA ASP A 291 44.41 -4.73 -44.84
C ASP A 291 43.97 -3.59 -43.91
N LYS A 292 44.00 -2.34 -44.38
CA LYS A 292 43.62 -1.20 -43.54
C LYS A 292 42.11 -1.16 -43.25
N ILE A 293 41.25 -1.50 -44.22
CA ILE A 293 39.79 -1.62 -44.01
C ILE A 293 39.49 -2.66 -42.92
N ILE A 294 40.12 -3.83 -42.98
CA ILE A 294 39.95 -4.90 -42.00
C ILE A 294 40.45 -4.44 -40.62
N ASN A 295 41.62 -3.80 -40.57
CA ASN A 295 42.24 -3.37 -39.31
C ASN A 295 41.45 -2.26 -38.61
N ILE A 296 40.90 -1.26 -39.32
CA ILE A 296 40.09 -0.19 -38.68
C ILE A 296 38.90 -0.81 -37.94
N LYS A 297 38.19 -1.75 -38.57
CA LYS A 297 37.07 -2.43 -37.93
C LYS A 297 37.52 -3.13 -36.65
N HIS A 298 38.62 -3.88 -36.72
CA HIS A 298 39.12 -4.68 -35.62
C HIS A 298 39.66 -3.81 -34.48
N GLU A 299 40.51 -2.84 -34.77
CA GLU A 299 41.13 -1.92 -33.80
C GLU A 299 40.06 -1.13 -33.03
N VAL A 300 39.12 -0.48 -33.71
CA VAL A 300 38.06 0.30 -33.05
C VAL A 300 37.20 -0.60 -32.18
N THR A 301 36.74 -1.74 -32.70
CA THR A 301 35.90 -2.68 -31.95
C THR A 301 36.63 -3.26 -30.74
N GLN A 302 37.92 -3.59 -30.89
CA GLN A 302 38.70 -4.17 -29.81
C GLN A 302 39.00 -3.16 -28.71
N LYS A 303 39.34 -1.91 -29.05
CA LYS A 303 39.52 -0.83 -28.07
C LYS A 303 38.27 -0.59 -27.22
N ILE A 304 37.10 -0.68 -27.84
CA ILE A 304 35.80 -0.58 -27.17
C ILE A 304 35.56 -1.77 -26.22
N VAL A 305 35.80 -3.00 -26.69
CA VAL A 305 35.55 -4.23 -25.93
C VAL A 305 36.54 -4.42 -24.78
N ASP A 306 37.84 -4.21 -25.03
CA ASP A 306 38.90 -4.29 -24.02
C ASP A 306 38.72 -3.19 -22.96
N GLY A 307 38.10 -2.07 -23.34
CA GLY A 307 37.64 -1.02 -22.44
C GLY A 307 36.26 -1.25 -21.81
N GLY A 308 35.68 -2.45 -21.92
CA GLY A 308 34.53 -2.88 -21.12
C GLY A 308 33.15 -2.43 -21.60
N ILE A 309 33.02 -1.77 -22.74
CA ILE A 309 31.72 -1.42 -23.34
C ILE A 309 31.28 -2.56 -24.27
N PRO A 310 30.12 -3.20 -24.07
CA PRO A 310 29.63 -4.23 -24.98
C PRO A 310 29.37 -3.65 -26.38
N THR A 311 29.77 -4.40 -27.41
CA THR A 311 29.50 -4.07 -28.82
C THR A 311 28.01 -4.03 -29.19
N THR A 312 27.14 -4.49 -28.28
CA THR A 312 25.68 -4.46 -28.37
C THR A 312 25.05 -3.25 -27.67
N SER A 313 25.83 -2.36 -27.05
CA SER A 313 25.28 -1.14 -26.47
C SER A 313 24.80 -0.17 -27.56
N GLU A 314 23.65 0.48 -27.37
CA GLU A 314 23.10 1.49 -28.31
C GLU A 314 24.01 2.72 -28.50
N VAL A 315 25.08 2.80 -27.70
CA VAL A 315 26.03 3.90 -27.64
C VAL A 315 26.92 3.97 -28.88
N ILE A 316 27.07 2.87 -29.64
CA ILE A 316 28.08 2.77 -30.70
C ILE A 316 27.42 2.54 -32.08
N PRO A 317 27.69 3.42 -33.07
CA PRO A 317 27.22 3.23 -34.44
C PRO A 317 27.67 1.89 -35.01
N THR A 318 26.79 1.20 -35.74
CA THR A 318 27.12 -0.08 -36.37
C THR A 318 28.13 0.10 -37.52
N PRO A 319 29.13 -0.78 -37.65
CA PRO A 319 30.10 -0.68 -38.73
C PRO A 319 29.43 -0.87 -40.09
N PRO A 320 29.80 -0.08 -41.11
CA PRO A 320 29.22 -0.20 -42.45
C PRO A 320 29.57 -1.56 -43.07
N THR A 321 28.65 -2.09 -43.89
CA THR A 321 28.91 -3.31 -44.67
C THR A 321 29.78 -2.96 -45.87
N VAL A 322 31.05 -3.36 -45.81
CA VAL A 322 32.04 -3.17 -46.87
C VAL A 322 32.47 -4.54 -47.43
N SER A 323 32.44 -4.67 -48.75
CA SER A 323 32.95 -5.85 -49.45
C SER A 323 34.43 -5.65 -49.74
N VAL A 324 35.26 -6.62 -49.36
CA VAL A 324 36.72 -6.54 -49.51
C VAL A 324 37.20 -7.45 -50.66
N GLU A 325 36.34 -8.38 -51.10
CA GLU A 325 36.62 -9.38 -52.13
C GLU A 325 36.21 -8.87 -53.52
N GLY A 326 37.11 -9.01 -54.50
CA GLY A 326 36.83 -8.71 -55.91
C GLY A 326 36.75 -7.23 -56.32
N GLU A 327 36.80 -6.28 -55.38
CA GLU A 327 36.68 -4.86 -55.71
C GLU A 327 37.94 -4.27 -56.38
N SER A 328 37.71 -3.37 -57.34
CA SER A 328 38.75 -2.52 -57.93
C SER A 328 39.29 -1.52 -56.89
N VAL A 329 40.47 -0.94 -57.14
CA VAL A 329 41.09 0.05 -56.25
C VAL A 329 40.14 1.20 -55.89
N ALA A 330 39.31 1.66 -56.83
CA ALA A 330 38.33 2.72 -56.58
C ALA A 330 37.19 2.28 -55.63
N GLY A 331 36.72 1.03 -55.75
CA GLY A 331 35.75 0.44 -54.83
C GLY A 331 36.33 0.34 -53.41
N LEU A 332 37.56 -0.19 -53.30
CA LEU A 332 38.27 -0.28 -52.04
C LEU A 332 38.52 1.10 -51.39
N LEU A 333 38.79 2.14 -52.18
CA LEU A 333 38.92 3.50 -51.67
C LEU A 333 37.61 4.06 -51.10
N SER A 334 36.49 3.84 -51.79
CA SER A 334 35.17 4.23 -51.27
C SER A 334 34.83 3.47 -49.98
N SER A 335 35.18 2.18 -49.93
CA SER A 335 35.00 1.35 -48.74
C SER A 335 35.87 1.83 -47.58
N TYR A 336 37.13 2.22 -47.85
CA TYR A 336 38.03 2.81 -46.87
C TYR A 336 37.51 4.15 -46.32
N GLN A 337 37.03 5.05 -47.19
CA GLN A 337 36.46 6.32 -46.76
C GLN A 337 35.27 6.13 -45.81
N ARG A 338 34.34 5.21 -46.11
CA ARG A 338 33.21 4.89 -45.23
C ARG A 338 33.65 4.38 -43.85
N MET A 339 34.74 3.62 -43.79
CA MET A 339 35.30 3.12 -42.52
C MET A 339 35.91 4.25 -41.68
N VAL A 340 36.61 5.20 -42.32
CA VAL A 340 37.16 6.39 -41.65
C VAL A 340 36.05 7.30 -41.13
N GLU A 341 34.98 7.50 -41.92
CA GLU A 341 33.79 8.25 -41.49
C GLU A 341 33.11 7.59 -40.29
N TRP A 342 32.98 6.25 -40.30
CA TRP A 342 32.45 5.49 -39.18
C TRP A 342 33.31 5.64 -37.91
N GLU A 343 34.64 5.56 -37.99
CA GLU A 343 35.52 5.83 -36.85
C GLU A 343 35.28 7.24 -36.28
N GLY A 344 35.09 8.24 -37.14
CA GLY A 344 34.72 9.60 -36.74
C GLY A 344 33.37 9.66 -36.01
N GLN A 345 32.36 8.95 -36.50
CA GLN A 345 31.04 8.87 -35.85
C GLN A 345 31.13 8.18 -34.47
N VAL A 346 31.93 7.12 -34.33
CA VAL A 346 32.18 6.45 -33.05
C VAL A 346 32.80 7.43 -32.04
N LYS A 347 33.80 8.24 -32.45
CA LYS A 347 34.41 9.25 -31.59
C LYS A 347 33.40 10.32 -31.14
N ILE A 348 32.51 10.75 -32.04
CA ILE A 348 31.46 11.74 -31.71
C ILE A 348 30.47 11.16 -30.70
N ALA A 349 29.93 9.96 -30.98
CA ALA A 349 28.96 9.31 -30.12
C ALA A 349 29.52 9.05 -28.71
N LEU A 350 30.75 8.50 -28.62
CA LEU A 350 31.42 8.30 -27.33
C LEU A 350 31.62 9.63 -26.58
N ARG A 351 32.00 10.69 -27.28
CA ARG A 351 32.19 12.01 -26.66
C ARG A 351 30.88 12.58 -26.13
N GLU A 352 29.79 12.49 -26.88
CA GLU A 352 28.47 12.95 -26.43
C GLU A 352 28.02 12.17 -25.18
N GLN A 353 28.14 10.85 -25.20
CA GLN A 353 27.76 10.00 -24.06
C GLN A 353 28.61 10.28 -22.81
N VAL A 354 29.92 10.47 -22.98
CA VAL A 354 30.80 10.83 -21.86
C VAL A 354 30.46 12.21 -21.31
N LEU A 355 30.13 13.18 -22.17
CA LEU A 355 29.72 14.50 -21.70
C LEU A 355 28.41 14.44 -20.90
N GLU A 356 27.43 13.66 -21.35
CA GLU A 356 26.17 13.45 -20.62
C GLU A 356 26.42 12.80 -19.25
N LEU A 357 27.24 11.74 -19.20
CA LEU A 357 27.63 11.10 -17.94
C LEU A 357 28.37 12.07 -17.01
N LEU A 358 29.28 12.88 -17.53
CA LEU A 358 30.01 13.86 -16.73
C LEU A 358 29.09 14.97 -16.21
N ASP A 359 28.09 15.39 -16.96
CA ASP A 359 27.06 16.34 -16.50
C ASP A 359 26.17 15.73 -15.41
N ASP A 360 25.80 14.46 -15.52
CA ASP A 360 25.08 13.72 -14.46
C ASP A 360 25.90 13.63 -13.17
N VAL A 361 27.19 13.30 -13.27
CA VAL A 361 28.10 13.27 -12.12
C VAL A 361 28.31 14.68 -11.57
N GLU A 362 28.34 15.71 -12.41
CA GLU A 362 28.43 17.12 -11.98
C GLU A 362 27.22 17.52 -11.13
N LYS A 363 26.00 17.19 -11.56
CA LYS A 363 24.77 17.43 -10.79
C LYS A 363 24.75 16.68 -9.47
N ALA A 364 25.28 15.46 -9.42
CA ALA A 364 25.42 14.73 -8.15
C ALA A 364 26.28 15.49 -7.13
N THR A 365 27.30 16.25 -7.58
CA THR A 365 28.15 17.03 -6.68
C THR A 365 27.43 18.20 -6.00
N GLU A 366 26.25 18.61 -6.48
CA GLU A 366 25.42 19.63 -5.83
C GLU A 366 24.74 19.11 -4.57
N PHE A 367 24.55 17.79 -4.47
CA PHE A 367 23.89 17.10 -3.34
C PHE A 367 24.79 15.99 -2.76
N PRO A 368 25.95 16.33 -2.16
CA PRO A 368 26.96 15.35 -1.77
C PRO A 368 26.51 14.40 -0.65
N GLU A 369 25.63 14.86 0.25
CA GLU A 369 25.11 14.02 1.33
C GLU A 369 24.17 12.92 0.82
N ASP A 370 23.27 13.25 -0.11
CA ASP A 370 22.28 12.31 -0.66
C ASP A 370 22.91 11.35 -1.70
N THR A 371 24.00 11.76 -2.34
CA THR A 371 24.74 10.97 -3.35
C THR A 371 25.91 10.18 -2.75
N GLY A 372 26.32 10.47 -1.51
CA GLY A 372 27.41 9.77 -0.82
C GLY A 372 28.82 10.22 -1.22
N ILE A 373 28.96 11.37 -1.89
CA ILE A 373 30.24 11.90 -2.37
C ILE A 373 31.02 12.52 -1.20
N LYS A 374 32.15 11.90 -0.84
CA LYS A 374 33.04 12.38 0.25
C LYS A 374 34.05 13.44 -0.20
N ASP A 375 34.50 13.39 -1.45
CA ASP A 375 35.49 14.32 -2.02
C ASP A 375 34.92 15.06 -3.24
N VAL A 376 34.11 16.09 -2.98
CA VAL A 376 33.48 16.93 -4.01
C VAL A 376 34.52 17.64 -4.89
N ILE A 377 35.65 18.05 -4.29
CA ILE A 377 36.69 18.81 -4.99
C ILE A 377 37.38 17.89 -6.00
N GLY A 378 37.78 16.69 -5.58
CA GLY A 378 38.40 15.69 -6.46
C GLY A 378 37.51 15.29 -7.64
N VAL A 379 36.21 15.09 -7.41
CA VAL A 379 35.24 14.75 -8.47
C VAL A 379 35.08 15.90 -9.47
N ARG A 380 34.94 17.15 -9.00
CA ARG A 380 34.85 18.33 -9.90
C ARG A 380 36.14 18.56 -10.70
N GLN A 381 37.28 18.27 -10.10
CA GLN A 381 38.58 18.37 -10.76
C GLN A 381 38.73 17.29 -11.83
N PHE A 382 38.27 16.06 -11.57
CA PHE A 382 38.15 14.99 -12.56
C PHE A 382 37.25 15.40 -13.72
N ILE A 383 36.04 15.90 -13.47
CA ILE A 383 35.11 16.36 -14.53
C ILE A 383 35.75 17.43 -15.41
N THR A 384 36.38 18.43 -14.80
CA THR A 384 37.02 19.53 -15.52
C THR A 384 38.18 19.04 -16.38
N ASN A 385 39.03 18.16 -15.83
CA ASN A 385 40.15 17.56 -16.57
C ASN A 385 39.64 16.68 -17.71
N SER A 386 38.65 15.83 -17.47
CA SER A 386 38.03 14.96 -18.46
C SER A 386 37.37 15.74 -19.60
N LYS A 387 36.59 16.79 -19.30
CA LYS A 387 36.01 17.71 -20.31
C LYS A 387 37.07 18.40 -21.17
N LYS A 388 38.24 18.71 -20.59
CA LYS A 388 39.37 19.29 -21.33
C LYS A 388 40.04 18.25 -22.25
N THR A 389 40.29 17.05 -21.74
CA THR A 389 40.96 15.96 -22.47
C THR A 389 40.10 15.42 -23.62
N LEU A 390 38.77 15.39 -23.48
CA LEU A 390 37.82 14.92 -24.49
C LEU A 390 37.86 15.66 -25.84
N LYS A 391 38.46 16.86 -25.89
CA LYS A 391 38.55 17.63 -27.15
C LYS A 391 39.47 16.98 -28.18
N ASP A 392 40.56 16.37 -27.71
CA ASP A 392 41.64 15.83 -28.55
C ASP A 392 41.92 14.34 -28.26
N ALA A 393 41.08 13.69 -27.46
CA ALA A 393 41.26 12.31 -27.03
C ALA A 393 41.06 11.30 -28.17
N GLU A 394 41.85 10.23 -28.16
CA GLU A 394 41.57 9.03 -28.95
C GLU A 394 40.52 8.14 -28.26
N VAL A 395 40.00 7.16 -29.01
CA VAL A 395 38.95 6.23 -28.55
C VAL A 395 39.31 5.57 -27.21
N ASP A 396 40.56 5.15 -27.02
CA ASP A 396 41.02 4.49 -25.77
C ASP A 396 40.85 5.38 -24.53
N GLU A 397 41.21 6.66 -24.66
CA GLU A 397 41.14 7.60 -23.54
C GLU A 397 39.69 8.02 -23.28
N MET A 398 38.86 8.15 -24.33
CA MET A 398 37.41 8.38 -24.18
C MET A 398 36.73 7.23 -23.43
N VAL A 399 37.07 5.98 -23.75
CA VAL A 399 36.51 4.79 -23.07
C VAL A 399 36.97 4.71 -21.60
N ARG A 400 38.23 5.07 -21.30
CA ARG A 400 38.69 5.13 -19.90
C ARG A 400 37.91 6.16 -19.07
N ILE A 401 37.70 7.35 -19.62
CA ILE A 401 36.91 8.40 -18.97
C ILE A 401 35.45 7.94 -18.80
N TYR A 402 34.87 7.29 -19.81
CA TYR A 402 33.53 6.72 -19.76
C TYR A 402 33.37 5.75 -18.57
N LEU A 403 34.27 4.78 -18.42
CA LEU A 403 34.19 3.79 -17.33
C LEU A 403 34.26 4.44 -15.95
N MET A 404 35.18 5.40 -15.76
CA MET A 404 35.28 6.12 -14.48
C MET A 404 34.02 6.93 -14.19
N ALA A 405 33.48 7.65 -15.18
CA ALA A 405 32.26 8.45 -15.03
C ALA A 405 31.03 7.55 -14.81
N SER A 406 30.91 6.43 -15.53
CA SER A 406 29.83 5.45 -15.36
C SER A 406 29.85 4.82 -13.98
N GLY A 407 31.01 4.37 -13.50
CA GLY A 407 31.14 3.80 -12.16
C GLY A 407 30.73 4.80 -11.07
N MET A 408 31.16 6.06 -11.18
CA MET A 408 30.72 7.13 -10.28
C MET A 408 29.21 7.39 -10.37
N ASN A 409 28.62 7.39 -11.57
CA ASN A 409 27.19 7.59 -11.77
C ASN A 409 26.37 6.45 -11.12
N ASP A 410 26.79 5.20 -11.31
CA ASP A 410 26.11 4.03 -10.76
C ASP A 410 26.17 4.00 -9.22
N ASP A 411 27.33 4.31 -8.63
CA ASP A 411 27.48 4.43 -7.17
C ASP A 411 26.59 5.55 -6.60
N ASN A 412 26.54 6.72 -7.25
CA ASN A 412 25.68 7.82 -6.85
C ASN A 412 24.20 7.43 -6.93
N LYS A 413 23.75 6.81 -8.03
CA LYS A 413 22.37 6.32 -8.21
C LYS A 413 21.98 5.33 -7.12
N LYS A 414 22.88 4.39 -6.79
CA LYS A 414 22.63 3.39 -5.75
C LYS A 414 22.40 4.04 -4.38
N ASN A 415 23.23 5.01 -4.00
CA ASN A 415 23.09 5.72 -2.72
C ASN A 415 21.77 6.52 -2.64
N ILE A 416 21.36 7.16 -3.74
CA ILE A 416 20.07 7.87 -3.80
C ILE A 416 18.90 6.87 -3.69
N ILE A 417 18.96 5.74 -4.39
CA ILE A 417 17.92 4.69 -4.33
C ILE A 417 17.81 4.12 -2.92
N ASP A 418 18.92 3.85 -2.24
CA ASP A 418 18.91 3.36 -0.86
C ASP A 418 18.31 4.38 0.11
N SER A 419 18.58 5.68 -0.11
CA SER A 419 17.95 6.78 0.63
C SER A 419 16.44 6.84 0.39
N ILE A 420 15.99 6.75 -0.88
CA ILE A 420 14.57 6.70 -1.24
C ILE A 420 13.88 5.50 -0.56
N ARG A 421 14.50 4.32 -0.57
CA ARG A 421 13.97 3.12 0.11
C ARG A 421 13.84 3.32 1.62
N SER A 422 14.81 3.96 2.24
CA SER A 422 14.76 4.29 3.68
C SER A 422 13.59 5.20 4.01
N TYR A 423 13.41 6.29 3.26
CA TYR A 423 12.28 7.21 3.47
C TYR A 423 10.93 6.58 3.12
N LEU A 424 10.85 5.68 2.13
CA LEU A 424 9.64 4.90 1.84
C LEU A 424 9.28 3.98 3.00
N ALA A 425 10.26 3.32 3.60
CA ALA A 425 10.05 2.50 4.79
C ALA A 425 9.52 3.35 5.95
N ARG A 426 10.11 4.52 6.20
CA ARG A 426 9.62 5.50 7.20
C ARG A 426 8.20 5.96 6.90
N PHE A 427 7.88 6.28 5.65
CA PHE A 427 6.53 6.69 5.25
C PHE A 427 5.51 5.57 5.46
N ASN A 428 5.86 4.33 5.08
CA ASN A 428 4.98 3.18 5.28
C ASN A 428 4.78 2.86 6.76
N GLU A 429 5.82 3.01 7.58
CA GLU A 429 5.69 2.89 9.04
C GLU A 429 4.76 3.97 9.59
N LEU A 430 4.89 5.21 9.13
CA LEU A 430 4.00 6.32 9.50
C LEU A 430 2.55 6.00 9.13
N ALA A 431 2.30 5.52 7.91
CA ALA A 431 0.97 5.17 7.43
C ALA A 431 0.34 3.97 8.16
N THR A 432 1.10 2.91 8.48
CA THR A 432 0.55 1.69 9.10
C THR A 432 0.50 1.73 10.62
N SER A 433 1.35 2.52 11.27
CA SER A 433 1.42 2.55 12.73
C SER A 433 0.74 3.74 13.37
N ALA A 434 0.39 4.78 12.61
CA ALA A 434 -0.51 5.83 13.06
C ALA A 434 -1.86 5.26 13.54
N ASP A 435 -2.47 4.38 12.75
CA ASP A 435 -3.75 3.73 13.07
C ASP A 435 -3.71 2.81 14.31
N ARG A 436 -2.51 2.44 14.80
CA ARG A 436 -2.34 1.61 16.01
C ARG A 436 -2.20 2.42 17.29
N VAL A 437 -1.85 3.71 17.17
CA VAL A 437 -1.56 4.58 18.33
C VAL A 437 -2.62 5.66 18.48
N LEU A 438 -3.26 6.10 17.40
CA LEU A 438 -4.33 7.10 17.42
C LEU A 438 -5.71 6.43 17.35
N ASP A 439 -6.59 6.70 18.32
CA ASP A 439 -7.94 6.13 18.37
C ASP A 439 -9.00 7.05 17.70
N TYR A 440 -8.69 8.35 17.51
CA TYR A 440 -9.64 9.37 17.03
C TYR A 440 -9.32 9.95 15.65
N ALA A 441 -8.04 10.06 15.29
CA ALA A 441 -7.59 10.73 14.08
C ALA A 441 -7.15 9.71 13.02
N GLN A 442 -7.84 9.67 11.87
CA GLN A 442 -7.46 8.83 10.74
C GLN A 442 -6.44 9.56 9.84
N LEU A 443 -5.24 9.00 9.74
CA LEU A 443 -4.22 9.50 8.82
C LEU A 443 -4.40 8.85 7.44
N SER A 444 -5.33 9.39 6.66
CA SER A 444 -5.50 9.00 5.25
C SER A 444 -4.46 9.71 4.37
N LYS A 445 -3.21 9.24 4.39
CA LYS A 445 -2.24 9.56 3.34
C LYS A 445 -1.82 8.27 2.65
N ARG A 446 -2.20 8.13 1.38
CA ARG A 446 -1.70 7.04 0.52
C ARG A 446 -0.21 7.26 0.29
N ALA A 447 0.57 6.18 0.40
CA ALA A 447 1.97 6.18 -0.01
C ALA A 447 2.10 6.71 -1.44
N PRO A 448 3.07 7.63 -1.69
CA PRO A 448 3.43 7.98 -3.05
C PRO A 448 3.74 6.70 -3.81
N LYS A 449 3.09 6.50 -4.94
CA LYS A 449 3.46 5.42 -5.84
C LYS A 449 4.81 5.77 -6.44
N VAL A 450 5.86 5.10 -6.00
CA VAL A 450 7.15 5.16 -6.68
C VAL A 450 7.07 4.14 -7.82
N GLU A 451 6.41 4.54 -8.90
CA GLU A 451 6.45 3.81 -10.17
C GLU A 451 7.84 4.07 -10.77
N GLU A 452 8.59 2.97 -10.94
CA GLU A 452 9.91 2.85 -11.59
C GLU A 452 11.05 3.71 -10.97
N LEU A 453 11.84 3.10 -10.07
CA LEU A 453 13.18 3.57 -9.66
C LEU A 453 14.21 3.45 -10.81
N GLU A 454 13.79 3.69 -12.04
CA GLU A 454 14.57 3.57 -13.26
C GLU A 454 14.61 4.95 -13.94
N GLY A 455 15.54 5.81 -13.49
CA GLY A 455 15.68 7.17 -13.99
C GLY A 455 17.10 7.74 -13.82
N GLY A 456 17.36 8.90 -14.43
CA GLY A 456 18.60 9.66 -14.26
C GLY A 456 18.75 10.25 -12.85
N ILE A 457 19.96 10.69 -12.50
CA ILE A 457 20.27 11.23 -11.15
C ILE A 457 19.32 12.38 -10.76
N THR A 458 18.97 13.27 -11.69
CA THR A 458 18.05 14.39 -11.45
C THR A 458 16.66 13.94 -11.02
N TYR A 459 16.10 12.94 -11.71
CA TYR A 459 14.78 12.40 -11.39
C TYR A 459 14.76 11.74 -10.01
N LEU A 460 15.83 11.00 -9.67
CA LEU A 460 15.96 10.35 -8.36
C LEU A 460 16.09 11.39 -7.23
N LEU A 461 16.84 12.48 -7.44
CA LEU A 461 16.95 13.56 -6.47
C LEU A 461 15.63 14.32 -6.27
N GLU A 462 14.90 14.63 -7.34
CA GLU A 462 13.57 15.24 -7.25
C GLU A 462 12.57 14.34 -6.51
N SER A 463 12.62 13.04 -6.80
CA SER A 463 11.80 12.03 -6.12
C SER A 463 12.13 11.93 -4.63
N LEU A 464 13.42 11.91 -4.27
CA LEU A 464 13.87 11.94 -2.89
C LEU A 464 13.38 13.20 -2.16
N SER A 465 13.49 14.38 -2.79
CA SER A 465 13.04 15.63 -2.19
C SER A 465 11.53 15.63 -1.92
N SER A 466 10.74 15.13 -2.87
CA SER A 466 9.28 15.04 -2.77
C SER A 466 8.87 14.07 -1.67
N LEU A 467 9.58 12.93 -1.56
CA LEU A 467 9.38 11.95 -0.51
C LEU A 467 9.74 12.49 0.87
N ARG A 468 10.81 13.28 0.98
CA ARG A 468 11.23 13.96 2.22
C ARG A 468 10.15 14.92 2.71
N ILE A 469 9.66 15.79 1.82
CA ILE A 469 8.54 16.71 2.12
C ILE A 469 7.28 15.94 2.53
N ALA A 470 6.98 14.82 1.87
CA ALA A 470 5.82 14.00 2.21
C ALA A 470 5.94 13.33 3.59
N VAL A 471 7.14 12.85 3.95
CA VAL A 471 7.44 12.29 5.28
C VAL A 471 7.34 13.39 6.34
N ASP A 472 8.01 14.52 6.16
CA ASP A 472 8.00 15.62 7.15
C ASP A 472 6.59 16.18 7.36
N SER A 473 5.83 16.36 6.27
CA SER A 473 4.41 16.71 6.33
C SER A 473 3.58 15.65 7.04
N GLY A 474 3.89 14.36 6.82
CA GLY A 474 3.28 13.23 7.51
C GLY A 474 3.54 13.26 9.01
N VAL A 475 4.79 13.50 9.43
CA VAL A 475 5.18 13.61 10.86
C VAL A 475 4.47 14.78 11.52
N ALA A 476 4.43 15.95 10.88
CA ALA A 476 3.68 17.10 11.39
C ALA A 476 2.19 16.80 11.56
N THR A 477 1.57 16.12 10.57
CA THR A 477 0.15 15.73 10.66
C THR A 477 -0.08 14.73 11.80
N PHE A 478 0.83 13.79 12.02
CA PHE A 478 0.75 12.83 13.14
C PHE A 478 0.89 13.52 14.50
N LYS A 479 1.80 14.49 14.60
CA LYS A 479 2.00 15.30 15.79
C LYS A 479 0.76 16.11 16.17
N ASP A 480 0.12 16.75 15.19
CA ASP A 480 -1.16 17.45 15.38
C ASP A 480 -2.28 16.48 15.80
N ALA A 481 -2.30 15.27 15.24
CA ALA A 481 -3.27 14.24 15.59
C ALA A 481 -3.09 13.74 17.03
N CYS A 482 -1.85 13.52 17.49
CA CYS A 482 -1.57 13.20 18.89
C CYS A 482 -2.05 14.32 19.83
N GLN A 483 -1.88 15.58 19.44
CA GLN A 483 -2.36 16.72 20.22
C GLN A 483 -3.88 16.71 20.35
N GLN A 484 -4.60 16.58 19.23
CA GLN A 484 -6.06 16.52 19.21
C GLN A 484 -6.60 15.40 20.11
N GLU A 485 -5.92 14.25 20.11
CA GLU A 485 -6.30 13.13 20.95
C GLU A 485 -6.09 13.40 22.45
N ILE A 486 -4.97 14.02 22.83
CA ILE A 486 -4.71 14.45 24.22
C ILE A 486 -5.75 15.50 24.65
N ASP A 487 -6.01 16.51 23.82
CA ASP A 487 -6.96 17.58 24.10
C ASP A 487 -8.38 17.04 24.30
N ALA A 488 -8.79 16.05 23.50
CA ALA A 488 -10.07 15.38 23.65
C ALA A 488 -10.20 14.68 25.01
N ILE A 489 -9.15 13.98 25.46
CA ILE A 489 -9.12 13.33 26.79
C ILE A 489 -9.23 14.40 27.89
N VAL A 490 -8.44 15.47 27.79
CA VAL A 490 -8.46 16.57 28.78
C VAL A 490 -9.85 17.19 28.87
N HIS A 491 -10.47 17.48 27.73
CA HIS A 491 -11.82 18.03 27.68
C HIS A 491 -12.84 17.10 28.34
N ASP A 492 -12.80 15.80 28.01
CA ASP A 492 -13.72 14.82 28.60
C ASP A 492 -13.53 14.67 30.11
N LEU A 493 -12.30 14.72 30.61
CA LEU A 493 -12.02 14.72 32.06
C LEU A 493 -12.58 15.96 32.76
N GLN A 494 -12.51 17.13 32.12
CA GLN A 494 -13.07 18.38 32.65
C GLN A 494 -14.61 18.39 32.69
N THR A 495 -15.29 17.54 31.92
CA THR A 495 -16.76 17.41 31.98
C THR A 495 -17.26 16.65 33.22
N ILE A 496 -16.38 15.97 33.97
CA ILE A 496 -16.74 15.33 35.24
C ILE A 496 -17.11 16.43 36.26
N LYS A 497 -18.12 16.18 37.11
CA LYS A 497 -18.64 17.17 38.07
C LYS A 497 -17.50 17.88 38.84
N PRO A 498 -17.50 19.23 38.94
CA PRO A 498 -16.39 19.99 39.53
C PRO A 498 -15.98 19.57 40.95
N ALA A 499 -16.92 19.09 41.76
CA ALA A 499 -16.67 18.60 43.12
C ALA A 499 -15.67 17.42 43.18
N TYR A 500 -15.46 16.72 42.06
CA TYR A 500 -14.54 15.59 41.93
C TYR A 500 -13.35 15.89 41.01
N ALA A 501 -13.26 17.10 40.45
CA ALA A 501 -12.23 17.47 39.47
C ALA A 501 -10.80 17.34 40.01
N GLU A 502 -10.59 17.60 41.30
CA GLU A 502 -9.29 17.45 41.97
C GLU A 502 -8.69 16.05 41.84
N ILE A 503 -9.52 15.01 41.73
CA ILE A 503 -9.08 13.62 41.59
C ILE A 503 -8.38 13.42 40.23
N PHE A 504 -8.85 14.10 39.19
CA PHE A 504 -8.40 13.94 37.81
C PHE A 504 -7.37 14.99 37.36
N MET A 505 -7.15 16.05 38.16
CA MET A 505 -6.18 17.11 37.84
C MET A 505 -4.74 16.61 37.59
N PRO A 506 -4.19 15.64 38.35
CA PRO A 506 -2.84 15.12 38.07
C PRO A 506 -2.72 14.49 36.67
N ILE A 507 -3.79 13.81 36.21
CA ILE A 507 -3.84 13.22 34.86
C ILE A 507 -3.84 14.31 33.79
N ILE A 508 -4.62 15.37 33.99
CA ILE A 508 -4.69 16.51 33.06
C ILE A 508 -3.32 17.20 32.93
N VAL A 509 -2.63 17.45 34.06
CA VAL A 509 -1.31 18.09 34.04
C VAL A 509 -0.29 17.24 33.30
N ASP A 510 -0.24 15.93 33.55
CA ASP A 510 0.72 15.05 32.87
C ASP A 510 0.41 14.89 31.36
N LEU A 511 -0.87 14.92 30.98
CA LEU A 511 -1.31 14.93 29.59
C LEU A 511 -0.84 16.20 28.88
N ASP A 512 -1.02 17.38 29.49
CA ASP A 512 -0.55 18.65 28.96
C ASP A 512 1.00 18.70 28.86
N GLU A 513 1.71 18.18 29.87
CA GLU A 513 3.16 18.06 29.83
C GLU A 513 3.64 17.10 28.74
N GLY A 514 2.97 15.95 28.58
CA GLY A 514 3.25 14.97 27.53
C GLY A 514 3.02 15.53 26.13
N SER A 515 1.91 16.26 25.94
CA SER A 515 1.61 17.03 24.73
C SER A 515 2.75 17.99 24.39
N ASN A 516 3.21 18.79 25.36
CA ASN A 516 4.31 19.73 25.18
C ASN A 516 5.65 19.05 24.83
N ARG A 517 5.90 17.82 25.30
CA ARG A 517 7.07 17.02 24.91
C ARG A 517 6.96 16.54 23.46
N ILE A 518 5.81 15.99 23.07
CA ILE A 518 5.53 15.58 21.69
C ILE A 518 5.70 16.77 20.73
N MET A 519 5.29 17.98 21.14
CA MET A 519 5.45 19.21 20.34
C MET A 519 6.89 19.60 20.04
N LYS A 520 7.89 19.07 20.77
CA LYS A 520 9.31 19.37 20.56
C LYS A 520 10.08 18.27 19.81
N MET A 521 9.44 17.14 19.52
CA MET A 521 10.05 16.02 18.81
C MET A 521 9.82 16.14 17.30
N ASP A 522 10.81 15.70 16.51
CA ASP A 522 10.80 15.75 15.05
C ASP A 522 10.88 14.34 14.40
N ASP A 523 11.23 13.29 15.17
CA ASP A 523 11.20 11.91 14.68
C ASP A 523 9.87 11.23 15.02
N PHE A 524 9.23 10.65 13.99
CA PHE A 524 8.02 9.84 14.12
C PHE A 524 8.16 8.72 15.16
N SER A 525 9.29 8.02 15.17
CA SER A 525 9.49 6.86 16.07
C SER A 525 9.52 7.28 17.53
N GLU A 526 10.11 8.43 17.81
CA GLU A 526 10.16 9.03 19.14
C GLU A 526 8.76 9.51 19.57
N ILE A 527 8.06 10.26 18.71
CA ILE A 527 6.69 10.75 18.99
C ILE A 527 5.75 9.58 19.29
N LYS A 528 5.81 8.52 18.49
CA LYS A 528 5.01 7.30 18.65
C LYS A 528 5.28 6.62 19.99
N THR A 529 6.54 6.52 20.38
CA THR A 529 6.95 5.88 21.64
C THR A 529 6.51 6.71 22.84
N GLU A 530 6.66 8.03 22.76
CA GLU A 530 6.21 8.96 23.80
C GLU A 530 4.68 8.92 23.96
N MET A 531 3.91 8.96 22.87
CA MET A 531 2.44 8.88 22.93
C MET A 531 1.96 7.57 23.56
N ARG A 532 2.62 6.44 23.23
CA ARG A 532 2.31 5.15 23.86
C ARG A 532 2.61 5.16 25.35
N SER A 533 3.77 5.69 25.74
CA SER A 533 4.16 5.84 27.15
C SER A 533 3.16 6.71 27.93
N ILE A 534 2.71 7.81 27.33
CA ILE A 534 1.66 8.68 27.91
C ILE A 534 0.38 7.88 28.10
N LYS A 535 -0.13 7.17 27.08
CA LYS A 535 -1.35 6.35 27.20
C LYS A 535 -1.24 5.28 28.29
N GLU A 536 -0.12 4.54 28.35
CA GLU A 536 0.10 3.50 29.37
C GLU A 536 0.19 4.10 30.79
N THR A 537 0.89 5.21 30.96
CA THR A 537 1.03 5.91 32.26
C THR A 537 -0.29 6.50 32.71
N MET A 538 -1.04 7.12 31.80
CA MET A 538 -2.36 7.68 32.09
C MET A 538 -3.37 6.60 32.43
N LEU A 539 -3.32 5.43 31.79
CA LEU A 539 -4.19 4.29 32.12
C LEU A 539 -3.98 3.79 33.56
N ALA A 540 -2.72 3.73 34.02
CA ALA A 540 -2.42 3.36 35.41
C ALA A 540 -3.00 4.39 36.40
N LYS A 541 -2.74 5.68 36.18
CA LYS A 541 -3.26 6.77 37.03
C LYS A 541 -4.78 6.91 36.97
N ALA A 542 -5.37 6.56 35.83
CA ALA A 542 -6.81 6.52 35.59
C ALA A 542 -7.49 5.51 36.52
N ASN A 543 -6.98 4.30 36.61
CA ASN A 543 -7.51 3.26 37.49
C ASN A 543 -7.40 3.68 38.97
N ASP A 544 -6.26 4.25 39.38
CA ASP A 544 -6.07 4.76 40.75
C ASP A 544 -7.06 5.90 41.08
N SER A 545 -7.32 6.78 40.10
CA SER A 545 -8.26 7.90 40.23
C SER A 545 -9.71 7.43 40.35
N LEU A 546 -10.11 6.42 39.56
CA LEU A 546 -11.42 5.79 39.67
C LEU A 546 -11.59 5.05 41.02
N GLU A 547 -10.53 4.41 41.51
CA GLU A 547 -10.55 3.76 42.82
C GLU A 547 -10.69 4.78 43.96
N ASN A 548 -9.99 5.91 43.86
CA ASN A 548 -10.10 7.01 44.80
C ASN A 548 -11.51 7.63 44.78
N LEU A 549 -12.10 7.83 43.59
CA LEU A 549 -13.49 8.27 43.45
C LEU A 549 -14.46 7.29 44.14
N ARG A 550 -14.34 5.99 43.84
CA ARG A 550 -15.16 4.94 44.47
C ARG A 550 -14.99 4.95 45.99
N TYR A 551 -13.76 5.09 46.50
CA TYR A 551 -13.49 5.15 47.92
C TYR A 551 -14.15 6.36 48.58
N ARG A 552 -14.00 7.58 48.02
CA ARG A 552 -14.62 8.80 48.56
C ARG A 552 -16.15 8.68 48.59
N LEU A 553 -16.77 8.22 47.51
CA LEU A 553 -18.22 7.97 47.46
C LEU A 553 -18.63 6.93 48.51
N GLY A 554 -17.88 5.83 48.64
CA GLY A 554 -18.11 4.79 49.63
C GLY A 554 -17.96 5.25 51.08
N VAL A 555 -17.06 6.20 51.37
CA VAL A 555 -16.94 6.83 52.71
C VAL A 555 -18.19 7.66 53.02
N LYS A 556 -18.65 8.51 52.08
CA LYS A 556 -19.89 9.29 52.25
C LYS A 556 -21.09 8.36 52.54
N ILE A 557 -21.24 7.30 51.75
CA ILE A 557 -22.29 6.29 51.92
C ILE A 557 -22.24 5.64 53.30
N ARG A 558 -21.06 5.17 53.74
CA ARG A 558 -20.88 4.50 55.04
C ARG A 558 -21.19 5.44 56.20
N LEU A 559 -20.78 6.70 56.12
CA LEU A 559 -21.07 7.71 57.14
C LEU A 559 -22.58 7.94 57.28
N ALA A 560 -23.29 8.13 56.17
CA ALA A 560 -24.75 8.30 56.20
C ALA A 560 -25.47 7.04 56.66
N ALA A 561 -25.05 5.85 56.20
CA ALA A 561 -25.60 4.57 56.64
C ALA A 561 -25.45 4.35 58.15
N ALA A 562 -24.29 4.69 58.73
CA ALA A 562 -24.06 4.57 60.17
C ALA A 562 -24.98 5.51 60.98
N LYS A 563 -25.15 6.76 60.53
CA LYS A 563 -26.03 7.74 61.18
C LYS A 563 -27.51 7.37 61.03
N LEU A 564 -27.92 6.86 59.87
CA LEU A 564 -29.24 6.29 59.60
C LEU A 564 -29.60 5.15 60.56
N MET A 565 -28.71 4.15 60.66
CA MET A 565 -28.91 3.03 61.59
C MET A 565 -28.91 3.49 63.05
N GLY A 566 -28.07 4.47 63.41
CA GLY A 566 -28.05 5.08 64.74
C GLY A 566 -29.35 5.78 65.13
N ALA A 567 -30.05 6.37 64.15
CA ALA A 567 -31.37 6.97 64.32
C ALA A 567 -32.52 5.94 64.35
N GLY A 568 -32.24 4.64 64.23
CA GLY A 568 -33.24 3.56 64.26
C GLY A 568 -33.96 3.32 62.92
N VAL A 569 -33.50 3.95 61.82
CA VAL A 569 -34.12 3.87 60.50
C VAL A 569 -33.42 2.79 59.67
N GLN A 570 -34.18 1.87 59.06
CA GLN A 570 -33.63 0.84 58.18
C GLN A 570 -33.25 1.43 56.82
N ILE A 571 -32.09 1.01 56.29
CA ILE A 571 -31.66 1.42 54.95
C ILE A 571 -32.59 0.77 53.91
N PRO A 572 -33.15 1.54 52.96
CA PRO A 572 -34.00 0.98 51.92
C PRO A 572 -33.28 -0.14 51.13
N PRO A 573 -33.96 -1.26 50.81
CA PRO A 573 -33.36 -2.38 50.07
C PRO A 573 -32.71 -1.94 48.74
N ASP A 574 -33.37 -1.05 48.03
CA ASP A 574 -32.89 -0.49 46.76
C ASP A 574 -31.56 0.28 46.88
N VAL A 575 -31.31 0.89 48.05
CA VAL A 575 -30.04 1.58 48.33
C VAL A 575 -28.93 0.55 48.54
N SER A 576 -29.23 -0.56 49.22
CA SER A 576 -28.27 -1.66 49.38
C SER A 576 -27.90 -2.31 48.03
N GLU A 577 -28.87 -2.45 47.12
CA GLU A 577 -28.63 -2.93 45.76
C GLU A 577 -27.78 -1.91 44.97
N ALA A 578 -28.09 -0.62 45.04
CA ALA A 578 -27.31 0.43 44.39
C ALA A 578 -25.88 0.57 44.94
N ILE A 579 -25.66 0.31 46.23
CA ILE A 579 -24.31 0.25 46.83
C ILE A 579 -23.54 -0.95 46.28
N SER A 580 -24.20 -2.09 46.12
CA SER A 580 -23.60 -3.28 45.49
C SER A 580 -23.28 -3.03 44.02
N GLU A 581 -24.17 -2.35 43.29
CA GLU A 581 -23.96 -1.89 41.92
C GLU A 581 -22.73 -0.98 41.83
N LEU A 582 -22.62 0.04 42.70
CA LEU A 582 -21.45 0.94 42.75
C LEU A 582 -20.13 0.20 43.03
N ASN A 583 -20.16 -0.77 43.94
CA ASN A 583 -18.97 -1.58 44.26
C ASN A 583 -18.60 -2.55 43.13
N SER A 584 -19.58 -2.97 42.32
CA SER A 584 -19.40 -3.86 41.16
C SER A 584 -19.00 -3.15 39.87
N VAL A 585 -19.07 -1.80 39.82
CA VAL A 585 -18.55 -1.05 38.67
C VAL A 585 -17.06 -1.33 38.55
N GLY A 586 -16.67 -1.95 37.42
CA GLY A 586 -15.27 -2.22 37.11
C GLY A 586 -14.45 -0.94 37.16
N VAL A 587 -13.41 -0.94 38.00
CA VAL A 587 -12.47 0.19 38.16
C VAL A 587 -11.33 0.11 37.14
N ALA A 588 -11.32 -0.93 36.31
CA ALA A 588 -10.42 -1.07 35.18
C ALA A 588 -11.06 -0.38 33.97
N ALA A 589 -10.50 0.74 33.55
CA ALA A 589 -10.77 1.28 32.23
C ALA A 589 -9.94 0.49 31.21
N ASP A 590 -10.55 0.04 30.11
CA ASP A 590 -9.82 -0.63 29.01
C ASP A 590 -8.88 0.35 28.29
N ASN A 591 -9.21 1.65 28.32
CA ASN A 591 -8.42 2.75 27.81
C ASN A 591 -8.72 4.05 28.59
N VAL A 592 -7.85 5.06 28.45
CA VAL A 592 -7.99 6.36 29.14
C VAL A 592 -9.32 7.06 28.77
N PHE A 593 -9.83 6.82 27.56
CA PHE A 593 -11.12 7.35 27.07
C PHE A 593 -12.35 6.77 27.78
N GLY A 594 -12.24 5.56 28.35
CA GLY A 594 -13.32 4.95 29.13
C GLY A 594 -13.50 5.58 30.51
N LEU A 595 -12.49 6.27 31.01
CA LEU A 595 -12.48 6.80 32.38
C LEU A 595 -13.61 7.81 32.65
N PRO A 596 -13.86 8.83 31.80
CA PRO A 596 -14.95 9.78 32.03
C PRO A 596 -16.31 9.10 32.06
N ALA A 597 -16.55 8.11 31.20
CA ALA A 597 -17.81 7.36 31.17
C ALA A 597 -18.01 6.53 32.46
N ILE A 598 -16.96 5.84 32.93
CA ILE A 598 -16.99 5.06 34.18
C ILE A 598 -17.19 5.99 35.38
N ALA A 599 -16.48 7.12 35.44
CA ALA A 599 -16.61 8.11 36.51
C ALA A 599 -18.02 8.71 36.56
N ARG A 600 -18.59 9.11 35.41
CA ARG A 600 -19.98 9.60 35.33
C ARG A 600 -20.99 8.55 35.81
N LYS A 601 -20.80 7.28 35.45
CA LYS A 601 -21.65 6.18 35.90
C LYS A 601 -21.60 6.00 37.43
N MET A 602 -20.40 6.06 38.03
CA MET A 602 -20.25 5.99 39.49
C MET A 602 -20.95 7.17 40.20
N VAL A 603 -20.78 8.39 39.68
CA VAL A 603 -21.45 9.59 40.22
C VAL A 603 -22.96 9.50 40.06
N GLU A 604 -23.46 9.01 38.91
CA GLU A 604 -24.89 8.85 38.68
C GLU A 604 -25.53 7.86 39.65
N ILE A 605 -24.90 6.71 39.89
CA ILE A 605 -25.37 5.73 40.88
C ILE A 605 -25.42 6.36 42.26
N TYR A 606 -24.37 7.09 42.65
CA TYR A 606 -24.32 7.78 43.94
C TYR A 606 -25.44 8.83 44.10
N GLU A 607 -25.62 9.73 43.13
CA GLU A 607 -26.58 10.84 43.28
C GLU A 607 -28.04 10.39 43.11
N LYS A 608 -28.33 9.67 42.02
CA LYS A 608 -29.72 9.34 41.65
C LYS A 608 -30.24 8.11 42.38
N LYS A 609 -29.42 7.08 42.57
CA LYS A 609 -29.90 5.81 43.16
C LYS A 609 -29.70 5.77 44.67
N ILE A 610 -28.62 6.35 45.19
CA ILE A 610 -28.32 6.30 46.64
C ILE A 610 -28.78 7.57 47.34
N SER A 611 -28.21 8.73 47.00
CA SER A 611 -28.46 9.99 47.71
C SER A 611 -29.92 10.41 47.66
N SER A 612 -30.52 10.43 46.47
CA SER A 612 -31.93 10.78 46.32
C SER A 612 -32.86 9.88 47.15
N LYS A 613 -32.61 8.57 47.23
CA LYS A 613 -33.47 7.64 47.98
C LYS A 613 -33.31 7.81 49.49
N VAL A 614 -32.08 8.05 49.96
CA VAL A 614 -31.82 8.36 51.38
C VAL A 614 -32.50 9.67 51.79
N ILE A 615 -32.47 10.70 50.94
CA ILE A 615 -33.14 11.97 51.19
C ILE A 615 -34.67 11.81 51.23
N ILE A 616 -35.25 11.00 50.34
CA ILE A 616 -36.69 10.69 50.37
C ILE A 616 -37.08 9.99 51.69
N GLN A 617 -36.27 9.03 52.16
CA GLN A 617 -36.52 8.36 53.43
C GLN A 617 -36.42 9.34 54.61
N LEU A 618 -35.45 10.26 54.59
CA LEU A 618 -35.33 11.31 55.61
C LEU A 618 -36.60 12.17 55.69
N ASP A 619 -37.13 12.61 54.54
CA ASP A 619 -38.33 13.45 54.49
C ASP A 619 -39.55 12.72 55.07
N ALA A 620 -39.70 11.42 54.78
CA ALA A 620 -40.77 10.60 55.34
C ALA A 620 -40.69 10.47 56.88
N GLU A 621 -39.48 10.31 57.44
CA GLU A 621 -39.27 10.23 58.89
C GLU A 621 -39.50 11.58 59.59
N VAL A 622 -39.05 12.69 58.96
CA VAL A 622 -39.34 14.06 59.44
C VAL A 622 -40.85 14.29 59.51
N ASP A 623 -41.59 13.88 58.48
CA ASP A 623 -43.05 14.02 58.44
C ASP A 623 -43.74 13.16 59.50
N ALA A 624 -43.33 11.90 59.69
CA ALA A 624 -43.87 11.03 60.71
C ALA A 624 -43.66 11.59 62.13
N LEU A 625 -42.46 12.09 62.43
CA LEU A 625 -42.15 12.68 63.74
C LEU A 625 -42.88 14.01 63.97
N THR A 626 -43.04 14.82 62.91
CA THR A 626 -43.80 16.08 62.97
C THR A 626 -45.25 15.82 63.36
N ILE A 627 -45.91 14.86 62.69
CA ILE A 627 -47.31 14.48 62.99
C ILE A 627 -47.46 14.03 64.45
N SER A 628 -46.53 13.20 64.95
CA SER A 628 -46.55 12.72 66.33
C SER A 628 -46.39 13.85 67.34
N LEU A 629 -45.43 14.76 67.13
CA LEU A 629 -45.22 15.89 68.03
C LEU A 629 -46.35 16.93 67.99
N GLU A 630 -46.97 17.18 66.84
CA GLU A 630 -48.17 18.04 66.74
C GLU A 630 -49.34 17.47 67.57
N LYS A 631 -49.54 16.15 67.54
CA LYS A 631 -50.54 15.48 68.38
C LYS A 631 -50.19 15.49 69.87
N ALA A 632 -48.91 15.42 70.25
CA ALA A 632 -48.52 15.61 71.65
C ALA A 632 -48.78 17.04 72.13
N GLN A 633 -48.57 18.03 71.27
CA GLN A 633 -48.83 19.44 71.59
C GLN A 633 -50.31 19.69 71.89
N SER A 634 -51.24 19.03 71.18
CA SER A 634 -52.68 19.18 71.45
C SER A 634 -53.10 18.66 72.83
N ILE A 635 -52.29 17.80 73.45
CA ILE A 635 -52.52 17.20 74.79
C ILE A 635 -51.87 18.06 75.91
N GLY A 636 -51.15 19.13 75.53
CA GLY A 636 -50.52 20.08 76.44
C GLY A 636 -49.02 19.85 76.66
N VAL A 637 -48.35 19.01 75.85
CA VAL A 637 -46.89 18.82 75.95
C VAL A 637 -46.16 20.00 75.29
N GLY A 638 -45.20 20.63 75.99
CA GLY A 638 -44.45 21.79 75.50
C GLY A 638 -43.34 21.46 74.48
N VAL A 639 -43.72 21.17 73.23
CA VAL A 639 -42.83 20.71 72.13
C VAL A 639 -42.65 21.70 70.96
N GLU A 640 -42.95 22.98 71.16
CA GLU A 640 -42.88 24.01 70.10
C GLU A 640 -41.48 24.24 69.50
N LYS A 641 -40.42 24.07 70.29
CA LYS A 641 -39.04 24.29 69.82
C LYS A 641 -38.61 23.15 68.89
N GLU A 642 -39.02 21.94 69.25
CA GLU A 642 -38.76 20.70 68.54
C GLU A 642 -39.51 20.68 67.19
N LEU A 643 -40.78 21.12 67.17
CA LEU A 643 -41.54 21.31 65.92
C LEU A 643 -40.93 22.36 64.98
N LYS A 644 -40.44 23.48 65.51
CA LYS A 644 -39.72 24.50 64.70
C LYS A 644 -38.44 23.96 64.09
N MET A 645 -37.72 23.07 64.78
CA MET A 645 -36.53 22.43 64.23
C MET A 645 -36.88 21.49 63.05
N LEU A 646 -37.95 20.69 63.16
CA LEU A 646 -38.41 19.83 62.08
C LEU A 646 -38.92 20.62 60.86
N GLN A 647 -39.69 21.70 61.08
CA GLN A 647 -40.07 22.62 60.00
C GLN A 647 -38.87 23.28 59.34
N GLY A 648 -37.82 23.60 60.12
CA GLY A 648 -36.55 24.09 59.61
C GLY A 648 -35.87 23.10 58.65
N MET A 649 -35.85 21.80 58.99
CA MET A 649 -35.32 20.75 58.12
C MET A 649 -36.12 20.63 56.82
N LYS A 650 -37.46 20.74 56.88
CA LYS A 650 -38.33 20.69 55.70
C LYS A 650 -38.17 21.91 54.78
N SER A 651 -37.93 23.09 55.34
CA SER A 651 -37.73 24.33 54.57
C SER A 651 -36.39 24.38 53.81
N LYS A 652 -35.42 23.56 54.23
CA LYS A 652 -34.09 23.45 53.60
C LYS A 652 -33.72 21.97 53.48
N PRO A 653 -34.26 21.25 52.48
CA PRO A 653 -33.95 19.84 52.28
C PRO A 653 -32.44 19.67 51.96
N PRO A 654 -31.82 18.59 52.44
CA PRO A 654 -30.42 18.32 52.17
C PRO A 654 -30.17 18.09 50.67
N GLN A 655 -29.05 18.58 50.16
CA GLN A 655 -28.65 18.41 48.75
C GLN A 655 -27.66 17.26 48.58
N GLU A 656 -26.80 17.03 49.56
CA GLU A 656 -25.87 15.90 49.59
C GLU A 656 -26.17 14.92 50.73
N LEU A 657 -25.59 13.73 50.61
CA LEU A 657 -25.74 12.66 51.60
C LEU A 657 -25.17 13.05 52.97
N GLU A 658 -24.14 13.90 53.02
CA GLU A 658 -23.54 14.41 54.26
C GLU A 658 -24.52 15.31 55.02
N ASP A 659 -25.18 16.22 54.31
CA ASP A 659 -26.23 17.08 54.89
C ASP A 659 -27.39 16.24 55.43
N ALA A 660 -27.79 15.20 54.68
CA ALA A 660 -28.83 14.27 55.11
C ALA A 660 -28.40 13.51 56.38
N ALA A 661 -27.13 13.12 56.46
CA ALA A 661 -26.55 12.45 57.63
C ALA A 661 -26.63 13.34 58.88
N ASP A 662 -26.30 14.63 58.77
CA ASP A 662 -26.41 15.58 59.88
C ASP A 662 -27.86 15.85 60.30
N TYR A 663 -28.82 15.73 59.38
CA TYR A 663 -30.24 15.83 59.70
C TYR A 663 -30.73 14.58 60.46
N PHE A 664 -30.25 13.38 60.11
CA PHE A 664 -30.51 12.17 60.88
C PHE A 664 -29.96 12.23 62.31
N ASP A 665 -28.75 12.79 62.51
CA ASP A 665 -28.21 13.01 63.87
C ASP A 665 -29.10 13.95 64.69
N LYS A 666 -29.64 15.01 64.07
CA LYS A 666 -30.57 15.92 64.74
C LYS A 666 -31.90 15.22 65.08
N LEU A 667 -32.42 14.36 64.19
CA LEU A 667 -33.59 13.53 64.47
C LEU A 667 -33.34 12.57 65.64
N MET A 668 -32.20 11.86 65.64
CA MET A 668 -31.80 10.97 66.74
C MET A 668 -31.74 11.73 68.07
N ASN A 669 -31.13 12.92 68.09
CA ASN A 669 -31.06 13.74 69.30
C ASN A 669 -32.44 14.20 69.78
N LEU A 670 -33.41 14.41 68.88
CA LEU A 670 -34.79 14.75 69.25
C LEU A 670 -35.54 13.55 69.81
N THR A 671 -35.40 12.36 69.22
CA THR A 671 -36.13 11.14 69.62
C THR A 671 -35.55 10.47 70.86
N THR A 672 -34.30 10.78 71.24
CA THR A 672 -33.62 10.22 72.43
C THR A 672 -33.40 11.26 73.54
N SER A 673 -33.83 12.52 73.36
CA SER A 673 -33.63 13.59 74.34
C SER A 673 -34.30 13.28 75.68
N PRO A 674 -33.54 13.20 76.80
CA PRO A 674 -34.11 12.98 78.13
C PRO A 674 -35.07 14.10 78.56
N ALA A 675 -34.85 15.32 78.05
CA ALA A 675 -35.69 16.47 78.35
C ALA A 675 -37.08 16.36 77.70
N VAL A 676 -37.16 15.84 76.47
CA VAL A 676 -38.42 15.60 75.77
C VAL A 676 -39.16 14.43 76.40
N HIS A 677 -38.45 13.33 76.71
CA HIS A 677 -38.98 12.19 77.45
C HIS A 677 -39.57 12.60 78.81
N LYS A 678 -38.87 13.44 79.56
CA LYS A 678 -39.35 13.94 80.86
C LYS A 678 -40.63 14.77 80.72
N LYS A 679 -40.69 15.70 79.76
CA LYS A 679 -41.90 16.51 79.49
C LYS A 679 -43.11 15.63 79.14
N ILE A 680 -42.90 14.58 78.34
CA ILE A 680 -43.97 13.65 77.95
C ILE A 680 -44.40 12.81 79.16
N ARG A 681 -43.45 12.24 79.91
CA ARG A 681 -43.72 11.40 81.09
C ARG A 681 -44.45 12.17 82.20
N GLU A 682 -44.02 13.39 82.51
CA GLU A 682 -44.71 14.26 83.49
C GLU A 682 -46.17 14.51 83.09
N ARG A 683 -46.45 14.76 81.80
CA ARG A 683 -47.83 14.95 81.32
C ARG A 683 -48.65 13.66 81.33
N VAL A 684 -48.03 12.52 81.01
CA VAL A 684 -48.67 11.19 81.09
C VAL A 684 -49.08 10.88 82.53
N ASP A 685 -48.18 11.11 83.49
CA ASP A 685 -48.44 10.87 84.92
C ASP A 685 -49.55 11.79 85.45
N GLU A 686 -49.52 13.07 85.10
CA GLU A 686 -50.60 14.03 85.42
C GLU A 686 -51.94 13.58 84.85
N ALA A 687 -52.00 13.24 83.55
CA ALA A 687 -53.22 12.82 82.89
C ALA A 687 -53.80 11.54 83.50
N TYR A 688 -52.92 10.59 83.86
CA TYR A 688 -53.29 9.35 84.55
C TYR A 688 -53.95 9.63 85.92
N VAL A 689 -53.37 10.54 86.72
CA VAL A 689 -53.92 10.93 88.02
C VAL A 689 -55.28 11.63 87.86
N GLN A 690 -55.40 12.55 86.89
CA GLN A 690 -56.65 13.26 86.60
C GLN A 690 -57.79 12.30 86.23
N ILE A 691 -57.53 11.37 85.31
CA ILE A 691 -58.49 10.36 84.89
C ILE A 691 -58.91 9.50 86.09
N LYS A 692 -57.95 9.02 86.89
CA LYS A 692 -58.23 8.16 88.06
C LYS A 692 -59.10 8.87 89.11
N ASN A 693 -58.86 10.14 89.36
CA ASN A 693 -59.69 10.94 90.27
C ASN A 693 -61.10 11.13 89.71
N ALA A 694 -61.24 11.40 88.42
CA ALA A 694 -62.53 11.57 87.74
C ALA A 694 -63.40 10.30 87.75
N VAL A 695 -62.80 9.09 87.69
CA VAL A 695 -63.54 7.81 87.74
C VAL A 695 -64.44 7.72 88.97
N SER A 696 -63.97 8.18 90.14
CA SER A 696 -64.76 8.14 91.38
C SER A 696 -66.04 8.98 91.33
N LEU A 697 -66.06 10.03 90.50
CA LEU A 697 -67.21 10.92 90.33
C LEU A 697 -68.31 10.22 89.52
N PHE A 698 -67.94 9.50 88.46
CA PHE A 698 -68.87 8.73 87.64
C PHE A 698 -69.45 7.52 88.40
N GLU A 699 -68.70 6.94 89.35
CA GLU A 699 -69.23 5.93 90.28
C GLU A 699 -70.33 6.49 91.18
N ASN A 700 -70.10 7.67 91.77
CA ASN A 700 -71.07 8.32 92.66
C ASN A 700 -72.37 8.74 91.95
N GLN A 701 -72.31 8.99 90.63
CA GLN A 701 -73.47 9.32 89.79
C GLN A 701 -74.16 8.08 89.17
N GLY A 702 -73.71 6.86 89.52
CA GLY A 702 -74.41 5.60 89.20
C GLY A 702 -74.12 5.00 87.81
N MET A 703 -72.99 5.34 87.17
CA MET A 703 -72.63 4.84 85.82
C MET A 703 -71.62 3.69 85.84
N SER A 704 -72.05 2.51 86.32
CA SER A 704 -71.17 1.36 86.57
C SER A 704 -70.50 0.77 85.31
N GLU A 705 -71.20 0.67 84.17
CA GLU A 705 -70.62 0.09 82.93
C GLU A 705 -69.50 0.96 82.33
N PHE A 706 -69.67 2.29 82.33
CA PHE A 706 -68.66 3.23 81.83
C PHE A 706 -67.41 3.21 82.71
N VAL A 707 -67.60 3.12 84.03
CA VAL A 707 -66.51 3.02 85.01
C VAL A 707 -65.71 1.74 84.84
N GLU A 708 -66.34 0.58 84.63
CA GLU A 708 -65.61 -0.68 84.41
C GLU A 708 -64.74 -0.64 83.15
N ARG A 709 -65.26 -0.08 82.05
CA ARG A 709 -64.49 0.11 80.81
C ARG A 709 -63.29 1.03 81.02
N LEU A 710 -63.47 2.14 81.73
CA LEU A 710 -62.40 3.09 82.06
C LEU A 710 -61.35 2.45 82.98
N LYS A 711 -61.75 1.73 84.03
CA LYS A 711 -60.82 1.03 84.92
C LYS A 711 -59.98 -0.01 84.17
N THR A 712 -60.57 -0.72 83.21
CA THR A 712 -59.85 -1.70 82.38
C THR A 712 -58.78 -1.03 81.51
N LEU A 713 -59.11 0.09 80.88
CA LEU A 713 -58.16 0.88 80.06
C LEU A 713 -57.05 1.52 80.92
N ILE A 714 -57.40 2.05 82.10
CA ILE A 714 -56.45 2.64 83.06
C ILE A 714 -55.46 1.59 83.59
N ASN A 715 -55.90 0.35 83.81
CA ASN A 715 -55.03 -0.72 84.30
C ASN A 715 -54.02 -1.22 83.24
N GLN A 716 -54.25 -0.96 81.95
CA GLN A 716 -53.30 -1.31 80.88
C GLN A 716 -52.17 -0.29 80.70
N VAL A 717 -52.33 0.92 81.23
CA VAL A 717 -51.37 2.03 81.08
C VAL A 717 -50.07 1.81 81.89
N PRO A 718 -50.10 1.41 83.18
CA PRO A 718 -48.89 1.14 83.95
C PRO A 718 -47.99 0.05 83.33
N ALA A 719 -48.58 -1.01 82.78
CA ALA A 719 -47.84 -2.12 82.17
C ALA A 719 -47.07 -1.72 80.89
N LYS A 720 -47.49 -0.64 80.21
CA LYS A 720 -46.79 -0.09 79.04
C LYS A 720 -45.75 0.98 79.41
N LEU A 721 -45.80 1.53 80.62
CA LEU A 721 -44.88 2.54 81.14
C LEU A 721 -43.66 1.95 81.87
N GLU A 722 -43.73 0.71 82.35
CA GLU A 722 -42.64 0.04 83.11
C GLU A 722 -41.42 -0.34 82.24
N ASN A 723 -41.55 -0.42 80.91
CA ASN A 723 -40.40 -0.59 80.03
C ASN A 723 -39.84 0.79 79.67
N ASP A 724 -38.65 1.13 80.14
CA ASP A 724 -37.90 2.32 79.68
C ASP A 724 -37.55 2.17 78.20
N SER A 725 -38.47 2.56 77.33
CA SER A 725 -38.23 2.63 75.89
C SER A 725 -37.24 3.76 75.59
N PRO A 726 -36.18 3.51 74.80
CA PRO A 726 -35.21 4.54 74.45
C PRO A 726 -35.79 5.63 73.52
N HIS A 727 -36.92 5.36 72.85
CA HIS A 727 -37.48 6.24 71.83
C HIS A 727 -38.78 6.92 72.27
N VAL A 728 -38.87 8.23 72.02
CA VAL A 728 -40.02 9.09 72.37
C VAL A 728 -41.36 8.59 71.80
N ASN A 729 -41.37 7.88 70.68
CA ASN A 729 -42.59 7.47 69.96
C ASN A 729 -43.52 6.57 70.78
N GLU A 730 -42.98 5.62 71.56
CA GLU A 730 -43.80 4.67 72.34
C GLU A 730 -44.47 5.35 73.55
N ALA A 731 -43.77 6.29 74.19
CA ALA A 731 -44.34 7.11 75.26
C ALA A 731 -45.43 8.06 74.74
N LEU A 732 -45.30 8.51 73.49
CA LEU A 732 -46.22 9.41 72.81
C LEU A 732 -47.55 8.71 72.47
N ASP A 733 -47.51 7.44 72.05
CA ASP A 733 -48.71 6.61 71.82
C ASP A 733 -49.52 6.37 73.11
N VAL A 734 -48.85 6.16 74.24
CA VAL A 734 -49.50 6.07 75.56
C VAL A 734 -50.16 7.41 75.92
N CYS A 735 -49.48 8.52 75.65
CA CYS A 735 -49.99 9.87 75.84
C CYS A 735 -51.27 10.13 75.02
N LEU A 736 -51.31 9.69 73.75
CA LEU A 736 -52.47 9.81 72.87
C LEU A 736 -53.67 9.00 73.36
N THR A 737 -53.42 7.79 73.87
CA THR A 737 -54.47 6.92 74.41
C THR A 737 -55.13 7.55 75.64
N LEU A 738 -54.34 8.16 76.54
CA LEU A 738 -54.85 8.85 77.73
C LEU A 738 -55.63 10.12 77.38
N ALA A 739 -55.20 10.88 76.37
CA ALA A 739 -55.90 12.08 75.93
C ALA A 739 -57.30 11.78 75.38
N ASN A 740 -57.44 10.74 74.56
CA ASN A 740 -58.75 10.30 74.06
C ASN A 740 -59.70 9.95 75.21
N ILE A 741 -59.20 9.30 76.26
CA ILE A 741 -59.98 8.98 77.47
C ILE A 741 -60.42 10.25 78.21
N GLN A 742 -59.54 11.27 78.32
CA GLN A 742 -59.89 12.55 78.96
C GLN A 742 -61.01 13.28 78.20
N GLU A 743 -60.96 13.31 76.86
CA GLU A 743 -62.00 13.93 76.04
C GLU A 743 -63.35 13.22 76.18
N GLU A 744 -63.36 11.88 76.20
CA GLU A 744 -64.56 11.09 76.46
C GLU A 744 -65.17 11.44 77.82
N MET A 745 -64.36 11.47 78.89
CA MET A 745 -64.82 11.82 80.25
C MET A 745 -65.39 13.25 80.34
N LEU A 746 -64.72 14.22 79.72
CA LEU A 746 -65.13 15.62 79.75
C LEU A 746 -66.48 15.81 79.04
N THR A 747 -66.70 15.10 77.93
CA THR A 747 -67.99 15.08 77.23
C THR A 747 -69.10 14.52 78.12
N VAL A 748 -68.82 13.44 78.86
CA VAL A 748 -69.78 12.83 79.77
C VAL A 748 -70.14 13.76 80.93
N ILE A 749 -69.18 14.46 81.55
CA ILE A 749 -69.47 15.43 82.64
C ILE A 749 -70.40 16.56 82.17
N LYS A 750 -70.15 17.12 80.98
CA LYS A 750 -71.02 18.16 80.41
C LYS A 750 -72.45 17.65 80.19
N ASN A 751 -72.60 16.40 79.76
CA ASN A 751 -73.93 15.79 79.60
C ASN A 751 -74.64 15.59 80.95
N ILE A 752 -73.94 15.13 82.00
CA ILE A 752 -74.53 15.00 83.35
C ILE A 752 -74.98 16.36 83.88
N ALA A 753 -74.15 17.39 83.72
CA ALA A 753 -74.46 18.74 84.18
C ALA A 753 -75.75 19.32 83.56
N ASN A 754 -75.95 19.07 82.26
CA ASN A 754 -77.17 19.45 81.56
C ASN A 754 -78.40 18.70 82.06
N ILE A 755 -78.28 17.38 82.30
CA ILE A 755 -79.38 16.57 82.85
C ILE A 755 -79.72 17.04 84.28
N SER A 756 -78.70 17.32 85.10
CA SER A 756 -78.86 17.86 86.45
C SER A 756 -79.57 19.22 86.45
N ALA A 757 -79.25 20.10 85.49
CA ALA A 757 -79.91 21.40 85.32
C ALA A 757 -81.42 21.26 85.09
N GLN A 758 -81.80 20.38 84.15
CA GLN A 758 -83.20 20.16 83.80
C GLN A 758 -84.01 19.59 84.96
N LYS A 759 -83.44 18.62 85.71
CA LYS A 759 -84.09 18.07 86.90
C LYS A 759 -84.28 19.14 87.98
N TYR A 760 -83.27 19.97 88.18
CA TYR A 760 -83.30 21.02 89.19
C TYR A 760 -84.35 22.10 88.88
N ASP A 761 -84.46 22.53 87.63
CA ASP A 761 -85.51 23.46 87.19
C ASP A 761 -86.93 22.90 87.36
N GLN A 762 -87.09 21.59 87.16
CA GLN A 762 -88.36 20.91 87.44
C GLN A 762 -88.67 20.91 88.93
N GLU A 763 -87.70 20.58 89.80
CA GLU A 763 -87.90 20.61 91.26
C GLU A 763 -88.24 22.00 91.79
N LEU A 764 -87.61 23.06 91.27
CA LEU A 764 -87.94 24.44 91.61
C LEU A 764 -89.41 24.78 91.33
N LYS A 765 -89.91 24.37 90.16
CA LYS A 765 -91.31 24.62 89.73
C LYS A 765 -92.33 23.82 90.52
N GLU A 766 -91.99 22.62 90.97
CA GLU A 766 -92.87 21.79 91.80
C GLU A 766 -92.94 22.28 93.25
N LYS A 767 -91.81 22.72 93.82
CA LYS A 767 -91.72 23.05 95.26
C LYS A 767 -92.06 24.50 95.60
N SER A 768 -91.82 25.47 94.70
CA SER A 768 -92.11 26.88 94.96
C SER A 768 -93.42 27.34 94.29
N GLN A 769 -94.35 27.87 95.10
CA GLN A 769 -95.66 28.34 94.64
C GLN A 769 -95.59 29.67 93.89
N TYR A 770 -94.59 30.51 94.18
CA TYR A 770 -94.46 31.86 93.62
C TYR A 770 -93.26 32.01 92.67
N ILE A 771 -92.64 30.90 92.24
CA ILE A 771 -91.41 30.90 91.41
C ILE A 771 -91.51 31.78 90.16
N SER A 772 -92.66 31.79 89.47
CA SER A 772 -92.86 32.62 88.28
C SER A 772 -92.79 34.13 88.52
N THR A 773 -93.00 34.58 89.76
CA THR A 773 -92.82 35.99 90.16
C THR A 773 -91.39 36.24 90.60
N ILE A 774 -90.76 35.28 91.29
CA ILE A 774 -89.34 35.30 91.63
C ILE A 774 -88.49 35.42 90.36
N GLU A 775 -88.72 34.56 89.37
CA GLU A 775 -87.99 34.53 88.09
C GLU A 775 -88.09 35.89 87.36
N ARG A 776 -89.28 36.51 87.30
CA ARG A 776 -89.44 37.84 86.67
C ARG A 776 -88.66 38.94 87.39
N VAL A 777 -88.60 38.89 88.73
CA VAL A 777 -87.80 39.84 89.51
C VAL A 777 -86.31 39.62 89.24
N VAL A 778 -85.87 38.37 89.17
CA VAL A 778 -84.47 38.03 88.82
C VAL A 778 -84.11 38.49 87.41
N GLU A 779 -85.02 38.37 86.44
CA GLU A 779 -84.80 38.80 85.06
C GLU A 779 -84.71 40.33 84.90
N LYS A 780 -85.55 41.09 85.62
CA LYS A 780 -85.57 42.56 85.52
C LYS A 780 -84.51 43.25 86.38
N HIS A 781 -84.12 42.61 87.49
CA HIS A 781 -83.13 43.16 88.43
C HIS A 781 -81.98 42.16 88.71
N PRO A 782 -81.27 41.64 87.69
CA PRO A 782 -80.32 40.53 87.87
C PRO A 782 -79.15 40.88 88.80
N ASP A 783 -78.54 42.05 88.64
CA ASP A 783 -77.36 42.44 89.42
C ASP A 783 -77.71 42.84 90.86
N GLU A 784 -78.82 43.56 91.03
CA GLU A 784 -79.32 43.96 92.36
C GLU A 784 -79.81 42.74 93.14
N PHE A 785 -80.54 41.83 92.48
CA PHE A 785 -80.97 40.57 93.07
C PHE A 785 -79.76 39.69 93.45
N SER A 786 -78.77 39.57 92.55
CA SER A 786 -77.58 38.77 92.80
C SER A 786 -76.73 39.29 93.95
N LYS A 787 -76.78 40.61 94.21
CA LYS A 787 -76.04 41.25 95.29
C LYS A 787 -76.78 41.23 96.63
N ILE A 788 -78.10 41.42 96.60
CA ILE A 788 -78.90 41.68 97.80
C ILE A 788 -79.64 40.42 98.29
N VAL A 789 -80.06 39.53 97.39
CA VAL A 789 -80.95 38.39 97.73
C VAL A 789 -80.24 37.04 97.62
N PHE A 790 -79.74 36.67 96.44
CA PHE A 790 -79.00 35.42 96.23
C PHE A 790 -78.15 35.47 94.97
N ASN A 791 -76.90 34.99 95.03
CA ASN A 791 -75.91 35.16 93.95
C ASN A 791 -76.16 34.25 92.71
N THR A 792 -77.15 34.62 91.91
CA THR A 792 -77.50 33.94 90.65
C THR A 792 -76.48 34.17 89.53
N ASN A 793 -75.71 35.28 89.58
CA ASN A 793 -74.65 35.54 88.61
C ASN A 793 -73.47 34.55 88.75
N LYS A 794 -73.13 34.13 89.99
CA LYS A 794 -72.12 33.08 90.21
C LYS A 794 -72.56 31.75 89.59
N MET A 795 -73.84 31.39 89.70
CA MET A 795 -74.39 30.16 89.11
C MET A 795 -74.27 30.17 87.57
N LYS A 796 -74.71 31.25 86.90
CA LYS A 796 -74.61 31.38 85.43
C LYS A 796 -73.16 31.37 84.93
N LYS A 797 -72.24 32.00 85.68
CA LYS A 797 -70.81 32.00 85.34
C LYS A 797 -70.21 30.60 85.41
N LEU A 798 -70.57 29.82 86.43
CA LEU A 798 -70.13 28.42 86.55
C LEU A 798 -70.70 27.53 85.44
N GLU A 799 -71.94 27.75 85.01
CA GLU A 799 -72.55 27.04 83.87
C GLU A 799 -71.79 27.28 82.56
N SER A 800 -71.45 28.53 82.24
CA SER A 800 -70.63 28.87 81.06
C SER A 800 -69.21 28.30 81.17
N THR A 801 -68.58 28.40 82.36
CA THR A 801 -67.24 27.84 82.60
C THR A 801 -67.22 26.32 82.39
N LEU A 802 -68.26 25.62 82.86
CA LEU A 802 -68.40 24.18 82.67
C LEU A 802 -68.63 23.79 81.20
N ALA A 803 -69.42 24.56 80.46
CA ALA A 803 -69.66 24.32 79.03
C ALA A 803 -68.39 24.54 78.18
N GLU A 804 -67.58 25.53 78.54
CA GLU A 804 -66.38 25.94 77.80
C GLU A 804 -65.10 25.23 78.26
N SER A 805 -65.13 24.55 79.41
CA SER A 805 -63.95 23.87 79.95
C SER A 805 -63.38 22.85 78.96
N LYS A 806 -62.05 22.90 78.79
CA LYS A 806 -61.21 21.93 78.06
C LYS A 806 -60.46 21.01 79.00
N GLY A 807 -60.48 21.27 80.30
CA GLY A 807 -59.76 20.52 81.32
C GLY A 807 -60.70 19.72 82.22
N LEU A 808 -60.39 18.44 82.43
CA LEU A 808 -61.22 17.55 83.22
C LEU A 808 -61.36 18.03 84.68
N ASP A 809 -60.28 18.50 85.30
CA ASP A 809 -60.29 18.98 86.69
C ASP A 809 -61.13 20.25 86.87
N GLU A 810 -61.01 21.21 85.95
CA GLU A 810 -61.77 22.46 85.97
C GLU A 810 -63.26 22.20 85.74
N ALA A 811 -63.59 21.24 84.87
CA ALA A 811 -64.96 20.79 84.67
C ALA A 811 -65.53 20.11 85.93
N ILE A 812 -64.74 19.26 86.59
CA ILE A 812 -65.16 18.58 87.84
C ILE A 812 -65.41 19.58 88.97
N ALA A 813 -64.48 20.50 89.21
CA ALA A 813 -64.60 21.50 90.27
C ALA A 813 -65.81 22.42 90.03
N SER A 814 -65.99 22.88 88.78
CA SER A 814 -67.14 23.70 88.40
C SER A 814 -68.46 22.95 88.57
N PHE A 815 -68.52 21.67 88.22
CA PHE A 815 -69.71 20.83 88.40
C PHE A 815 -70.14 20.72 89.87
N HIS A 816 -69.21 20.46 90.80
CA HIS A 816 -69.54 20.33 92.22
C HIS A 816 -69.99 21.66 92.86
N GLU A 817 -69.30 22.77 92.58
CA GLU A 817 -69.74 24.08 93.09
C GLU A 817 -71.13 24.46 92.56
N LEU A 818 -71.44 24.07 91.33
CA LEU A 818 -72.69 24.37 90.67
C LEU A 818 -73.85 23.57 91.27
N GLU A 819 -73.66 22.27 91.56
CA GLU A 819 -74.65 21.48 92.30
C GLU A 819 -74.93 22.05 93.70
N GLU A 820 -73.90 22.51 94.43
CA GLU A 820 -74.07 23.07 95.76
C GLU A 820 -74.87 24.39 95.74
N ILE A 821 -74.55 25.30 94.80
CA ILE A 821 -75.23 26.58 94.65
C ILE A 821 -76.67 26.38 94.19
N ARG A 822 -76.94 25.42 93.29
CA ARG A 822 -78.29 25.03 92.90
C ARG A 822 -79.08 24.59 94.14
N ARG A 823 -78.57 23.67 94.96
CA ARG A 823 -79.30 23.24 96.16
C ARG A 823 -79.66 24.40 97.09
N LYS A 824 -78.71 25.31 97.36
CA LYS A 824 -78.95 26.50 98.20
C LYS A 824 -79.97 27.47 97.59
N TRP A 825 -79.99 27.61 96.27
CA TRP A 825 -80.98 28.43 95.58
C TRP A 825 -82.39 27.86 95.70
N LEU A 826 -82.55 26.53 95.73
CA LEU A 826 -83.85 25.89 95.86
C LEU A 826 -84.42 26.14 97.25
N ASP A 827 -83.59 25.97 98.29
CA ASP A 827 -83.97 26.28 99.67
C ASP A 827 -84.34 27.76 99.83
N GLN A 828 -83.58 28.67 99.20
CA GLN A 828 -83.86 30.10 99.23
C GLN A 828 -85.17 30.45 98.51
N ALA A 829 -85.42 29.88 97.33
CA ALA A 829 -86.67 30.11 96.59
C ALA A 829 -87.90 29.64 97.39
N ILE A 830 -87.80 28.51 98.09
CA ILE A 830 -88.85 28.02 98.99
C ILE A 830 -89.06 29.00 100.17
N ALA A 831 -87.98 29.49 100.79
CA ALA A 831 -88.09 30.49 101.86
C ALA A 831 -88.72 31.81 101.39
N MET A 832 -88.47 32.20 100.14
CA MET A 832 -89.05 33.41 99.53
C MET A 832 -90.56 33.28 99.29
N ASP A 833 -91.12 32.07 99.19
CA ASP A 833 -92.58 31.89 99.14
C ASP A 833 -93.27 32.41 100.41
N ASP A 834 -92.62 32.28 101.57
CA ASP A 834 -93.15 32.83 102.82
C ASP A 834 -93.15 34.36 102.80
N TRP A 835 -92.15 34.97 102.15
CA TRP A 835 -92.12 36.42 101.97
C TRP A 835 -93.28 36.87 101.07
N HIS A 836 -93.61 36.08 100.03
CA HIS A 836 -94.75 36.34 99.15
C HIS A 836 -96.11 36.25 99.84
N LYS A 837 -96.24 35.48 100.92
CA LYS A 837 -97.50 35.46 101.70
C LYS A 837 -97.79 36.83 102.30
N SER A 838 -96.76 37.53 102.80
CA SER A 838 -96.89 38.88 103.35
C SER A 838 -97.21 39.94 102.30
N LEU A 839 -96.78 39.72 101.06
CA LEU A 839 -97.09 40.55 99.89
C LEU A 839 -98.60 40.74 99.69
N ARG A 840 -99.43 39.72 99.99
CA ARG A 840 -100.90 39.85 99.94
C ARG A 840 -101.42 40.92 100.90
N MET A 841 -100.84 41.05 102.09
CA MET A 841 -101.27 42.06 103.07
C MET A 841 -101.00 43.47 102.55
N PHE A 842 -99.82 43.71 101.98
CA PHE A 842 -99.46 45.02 101.43
C PHE A 842 -100.21 45.35 100.14
N MET A 843 -100.63 44.34 99.39
CA MET A 843 -101.49 44.50 98.22
C MET A 843 -102.99 44.57 98.57
N THR A 844 -103.37 44.42 99.84
CA THR A 844 -104.78 44.51 100.26
C THR A 844 -105.27 45.94 100.13
N GLY A 845 -106.32 46.15 99.31
CA GLY A 845 -106.82 47.49 98.95
C GLY A 845 -106.30 48.00 97.60
N PHE A 846 -105.37 47.29 96.95
CA PHE A 846 -104.96 47.61 95.58
C PHE A 846 -106.08 47.29 94.60
N SER A 847 -106.47 48.27 93.77
CA SER A 847 -107.42 48.06 92.67
C SER A 847 -106.71 48.23 91.33
N ALA A 848 -106.65 47.16 90.55
CA ALA A 848 -106.11 47.21 89.19
C ALA A 848 -106.91 48.16 88.27
N SER A 849 -108.18 48.44 88.61
CA SER A 849 -109.09 49.31 87.85
C SER A 849 -108.96 50.80 88.20
N ALA A 850 -108.15 51.17 89.20
CA ALA A 850 -107.92 52.58 89.57
C ALA A 850 -107.06 53.32 88.53
N LYS A 851 -107.07 54.66 88.58
CA LYS A 851 -106.25 55.49 87.68
C LYS A 851 -104.76 55.25 87.94
N ALA A 852 -103.93 55.42 86.91
CA ALA A 852 -102.49 55.14 87.00
C ALA A 852 -101.81 55.86 88.18
N GLU A 853 -102.08 57.16 88.36
CA GLU A 853 -101.55 57.96 89.47
C GLU A 853 -101.96 57.44 90.87
N GLU A 854 -103.17 56.90 91.01
CA GLU A 854 -103.65 56.30 92.27
C GLU A 854 -102.98 54.95 92.55
N ARG A 855 -102.74 54.15 91.50
CA ARG A 855 -102.01 52.89 91.60
C ARG A 855 -100.55 53.11 91.97
N ASP A 856 -99.89 54.08 91.34
CA ASP A 856 -98.48 54.39 91.60
C ASP A 856 -98.30 54.92 93.03
N LYS A 857 -99.18 55.82 93.49
CA LYS A 857 -99.20 56.25 94.90
C LYS A 857 -99.41 55.07 95.86
N PHE A 858 -100.32 54.15 95.55
CA PHE A 858 -100.53 52.97 96.39
C PHE A 858 -99.27 52.09 96.45
N ILE A 859 -98.62 51.86 95.30
CA ILE A 859 -97.39 51.07 95.21
C ILE A 859 -96.26 51.74 96.00
N GLU A 860 -96.08 53.06 95.86
CA GLU A 860 -95.10 53.82 96.64
C GLU A 860 -95.37 53.75 98.14
N ASP A 861 -96.63 53.89 98.56
CA ASP A 861 -97.03 53.72 99.95
C ASP A 861 -96.81 52.30 100.47
N ALA A 862 -97.12 51.29 99.67
CA ALA A 862 -96.89 49.89 100.02
C ALA A 862 -95.39 49.57 100.13
N ILE A 863 -94.56 50.10 99.22
CA ILE A 863 -93.10 49.99 99.28
C ILE A 863 -92.55 50.68 100.52
N ARG A 864 -93.03 51.89 100.83
CA ARG A 864 -92.66 52.59 102.08
C ARG A 864 -92.99 51.74 103.30
N LYS A 865 -94.22 51.20 103.37
CA LYS A 865 -94.64 50.30 104.47
C LYS A 865 -93.80 49.03 104.54
N ILE A 866 -93.43 48.41 103.43
CA ILE A 866 -92.53 47.25 103.43
C ILE A 866 -91.18 47.61 104.03
N ARG A 867 -90.59 48.74 103.59
CA ARG A 867 -89.29 49.21 104.09
C ARG A 867 -89.33 49.57 105.58
N GLU A 868 -90.47 50.06 106.07
CA GLU A 868 -90.68 50.32 107.50
C GLU A 868 -90.93 49.02 108.30
N THR A 869 -91.57 48.01 107.70
CA THR A 869 -91.97 46.77 108.39
C THR A 869 -90.85 45.75 108.49
N TYR A 870 -90.04 45.61 107.44
CA TYR A 870 -88.96 44.63 107.38
C TYR A 870 -87.60 45.30 107.57
N SER A 871 -86.95 45.01 108.69
CA SER A 871 -85.57 45.45 108.99
C SER A 871 -84.51 44.77 108.13
N ARG A 872 -84.83 43.62 107.54
CA ARG A 872 -83.96 42.86 106.65
C ARG A 872 -83.96 43.45 105.23
N GLU A 873 -82.79 43.85 104.76
CA GLU A 873 -82.61 44.51 103.45
C GLU A 873 -82.94 43.59 102.27
N ASP A 874 -82.63 42.30 102.38
CA ASP A 874 -82.93 41.29 101.36
C ASP A 874 -84.43 41.10 101.17
N ILE A 875 -85.18 40.98 102.28
CA ILE A 875 -86.64 40.82 102.26
C ILE A 875 -87.32 42.11 101.81
N SER A 876 -86.94 43.27 102.38
CA SER A 876 -87.58 44.56 102.08
C SER A 876 -87.35 44.99 100.63
N SER A 877 -86.13 44.82 100.10
CA SER A 877 -85.80 45.14 98.71
C SER A 877 -86.51 44.19 97.76
N TYR A 878 -86.46 42.89 98.04
CA TYR A 878 -87.16 41.89 97.23
C TYR A 878 -88.68 42.13 97.19
N LEU A 879 -89.33 42.32 98.34
CA LEU A 879 -90.77 42.54 98.41
C LEU A 879 -91.18 43.87 97.77
N ALA A 880 -90.32 44.91 97.82
CA ALA A 880 -90.57 46.16 97.11
C ALA A 880 -90.57 45.97 95.58
N TRP A 881 -89.63 45.19 95.04
CA TRP A 881 -89.61 44.83 93.61
C TRP A 881 -90.78 43.91 93.25
N ALA A 882 -91.04 42.90 94.07
CA ALA A 882 -92.10 41.93 93.85
C ALA A 882 -93.51 42.55 93.98
N ILE A 883 -93.71 43.61 94.77
CA ILE A 883 -94.96 44.40 94.76
C ILE A 883 -95.17 45.06 93.40
N LYS A 884 -94.15 45.72 92.85
CA LYS A 884 -94.23 46.37 91.54
C LYS A 884 -94.59 45.35 90.46
N GLU A 885 -93.92 44.20 90.48
CA GLU A 885 -94.15 43.13 89.51
C GLU A 885 -95.52 42.46 89.70
N SER A 886 -95.96 42.22 90.93
CA SER A 886 -97.28 41.65 91.21
C SER A 886 -98.40 42.62 90.80
N ALA A 887 -98.22 43.92 91.04
CA ALA A 887 -99.16 44.96 90.64
C ALA A 887 -99.25 45.08 89.10
N LEU A 888 -98.10 45.08 88.41
CA LEU A 888 -98.04 45.06 86.94
C LEU A 888 -98.69 43.81 86.37
N ALA A 889 -98.38 42.63 86.91
CA ALA A 889 -98.98 41.36 86.48
C ALA A 889 -100.51 41.32 86.68
N LEU A 890 -101.04 41.98 87.72
CA LEU A 890 -102.49 42.10 87.97
C LEU A 890 -103.18 43.10 87.03
N VAL A 891 -102.46 44.15 86.58
CA VAL A 891 -102.94 45.10 85.56
C VAL A 891 -102.95 44.43 84.18
N ASP A 892 -101.89 43.70 83.84
CA ASP A 892 -101.76 43.06 82.53
C ASP A 892 -102.65 41.83 82.37
N LYS A 893 -103.02 41.12 83.46
CA LYS A 893 -104.03 40.03 83.41
C LYS A 893 -105.46 40.48 83.07
N LYS A 894 -105.73 41.80 83.02
CA LYS A 894 -107.02 42.38 82.64
C LYS A 894 -107.00 43.10 81.28
N LYS A 895 -105.83 43.17 80.62
CA LYS A 895 -105.75 43.38 79.18
C LYS A 895 -105.92 42.03 78.48
#